data_AF-D0GM99-F1
#
_entry.id   AF-D0GM99-F1
#
_cell.length_a   1.000
_cell.length_b   1.000
_cell.length_c   1.000
_cell.angle_alpha   90.00
_cell.angle_beta   90.00
_cell.angle_gamma   90.00
#
_symmetry.space_group_name_H-M   'P 1'
#
loop_
_entity.id
_entity.type
_entity.pdbx_description
1 polymer ?
#
loop_
_entity_poly.entity_id
_entity_poly.type
_entity_poly.pdbx_seq_one_letter_code
_entity_poly.pdbx_strand_id
1 'polypeptide(L)'
;MENAMKVFGENVFTESNLKKRVPKSVFKEFQASQLGETELSKESAEVIANAMKDWATKRGATHYCHWFQPLTDLTAEKHESFLEPTGDKDIIYKFSGSSLIKGESDASSFPNGGLRSTFEARGYTVWDTSSYPFIRENKNGVTLYIPTAFISFNGEALDKKVPLLRTMKYINKQSLRILKALGNTEAKHVFNTLGIEQEYFLVNKDLFEARDDLLLTGRTLFGAPAPKGQELSDHYYGKIKEKIINFMSDVDVELWKLGVPAKTRHNEVAPNQFEIAPLFSVANLASDQNQIIMETIEKIALRHGLVALLHEKPFAGVNGSGKHNNWSLSTDDGKNLFSPGKDPKTNKRFLLFVSAVIEAIDRYYPLLRVTTASATNDHRLGGHEAPPAIISIFLGDELTSIFENIALKKKLPVSEMSKLNLGVDVLPTLNTDSGDRNRTSPFAFTGNKFEFRMPGSSSTPATSAAAINATVGKVLKEYADKLEKTQKKDLDKTITEIITNAYKKHGRIIFNGNGYSDEWKKEAEKRGLTNELSSNLALRKHLDSEILQMTEETGMLSKQESIARYNAYAERYVTHLVIESKTLIDIANKDILPAGLKYANLLADNIEKVSKFNKNYAKEQELLLKEVIMNVTNLRKEIKSLEKKIEKVKNEKDLGKKTDLAAMYLATGLESLRVPCDNLEKVVDNSIWALPTYKDLLFKL
;
A
#
# COMPACT_ATOMS: atom_id res chain seq x y z
N MET A 1 7.28 -27.75 -13.15
CA MET A 1 6.24 -26.70 -13.07
C MET A 1 5.03 -27.21 -13.82
N GLU A 2 3.87 -27.30 -13.19
CA GLU A 2 2.62 -27.60 -13.90
C GLU A 2 2.34 -26.49 -14.92
N ASN A 3 1.65 -26.82 -16.01
CA ASN A 3 1.30 -25.84 -17.04
C ASN A 3 0.40 -24.77 -16.42
N ALA A 4 0.83 -23.50 -16.41
CA ALA A 4 0.09 -22.38 -15.84
C ALA A 4 -1.36 -22.31 -16.35
N MET A 5 -1.60 -22.66 -17.62
CA MET A 5 -2.95 -22.69 -18.21
C MET A 5 -3.85 -23.79 -17.64
N LYS A 6 -3.29 -24.85 -17.05
CA LYS A 6 -4.05 -25.92 -16.41
C LYS A 6 -4.50 -25.55 -15.00
N VAL A 7 -3.65 -24.83 -14.26
CA VAL A 7 -3.87 -24.51 -12.84
C VAL A 7 -4.49 -23.13 -12.62
N PHE A 8 -4.46 -22.25 -13.63
CA PHE A 8 -4.93 -20.87 -13.45
C PHE A 8 -6.40 -20.80 -13.01
N GLY A 9 -6.65 -20.14 -11.88
CA GLY A 9 -7.96 -19.97 -11.28
C GLY A 9 -8.60 -21.27 -10.80
N GLU A 10 -7.84 -22.37 -10.71
CA GLU A 10 -8.42 -23.65 -10.30
C GLU A 10 -9.02 -23.55 -8.90
N ASN A 11 -8.40 -22.80 -7.98
CA ASN A 11 -8.85 -22.58 -6.60
C ASN A 11 -9.90 -21.47 -6.44
N VAL A 12 -10.49 -20.98 -7.54
CA VAL A 12 -11.46 -19.88 -7.52
C VAL A 12 -12.83 -20.34 -8.00
N PHE A 13 -13.87 -20.00 -7.25
CA PHE A 13 -15.26 -20.24 -7.64
C PHE A 13 -15.76 -19.15 -8.60
N THR A 14 -15.30 -19.25 -9.85
CA THR A 14 -15.60 -18.28 -10.92
C THR A 14 -17.06 -18.32 -11.41
N GLU A 15 -17.48 -17.31 -12.19
CA GLU A 15 -18.78 -17.32 -12.88
C GLU A 15 -19.00 -18.58 -13.73
N SER A 16 -17.95 -19.08 -14.40
CA SER A 16 -18.03 -20.33 -15.18
C SER A 16 -18.34 -21.54 -14.31
N ASN A 17 -17.79 -21.58 -13.08
CA ASN A 17 -18.13 -22.61 -12.11
C ASN A 17 -19.57 -22.48 -11.62
N LEU A 18 -20.03 -21.27 -11.34
CA LEU A 18 -21.39 -21.02 -10.91
C LEU A 18 -22.41 -21.38 -11.99
N LYS A 19 -22.21 -20.89 -13.22
CA LYS A 19 -23.10 -21.11 -14.38
C LYS A 19 -23.37 -22.59 -14.68
N LYS A 20 -22.39 -23.47 -14.42
CA LYS A 20 -22.52 -24.92 -14.61
C LYS A 20 -23.30 -25.63 -13.50
N ARG A 21 -23.56 -24.95 -12.38
CA ARG A 21 -24.10 -25.55 -11.13
C ARG A 21 -25.45 -25.01 -10.72
N VAL A 22 -25.90 -23.88 -11.27
CA VAL A 22 -27.15 -23.23 -10.88
C VAL A 22 -28.09 -23.01 -12.07
N PRO A 23 -29.42 -22.89 -11.85
CA PRO A 23 -30.36 -22.54 -12.91
C PRO A 23 -30.01 -21.21 -13.62
N LYS A 24 -30.40 -21.09 -14.89
CA LYS A 24 -30.14 -19.88 -15.71
C LYS A 24 -30.73 -18.60 -15.09
N SER A 25 -31.85 -18.70 -14.38
CA SER A 25 -32.48 -17.58 -13.67
C SER A 25 -31.59 -17.09 -12.53
N VAL A 26 -31.14 -17.99 -11.65
CA VAL A 26 -30.24 -17.71 -10.53
C VAL A 26 -28.93 -17.09 -11.01
N PHE A 27 -28.34 -17.63 -12.09
CA PHE A 27 -27.10 -17.07 -12.66
C PHE A 27 -27.28 -15.63 -13.18
N LYS A 28 -28.40 -15.34 -13.87
CA LYS A 28 -28.69 -13.99 -14.35
C LYS A 28 -28.92 -13.00 -13.22
N GLU A 29 -29.62 -13.42 -12.16
CA GLU A 29 -29.84 -12.62 -10.97
C GLU A 29 -28.52 -12.31 -10.26
N PHE A 30 -27.63 -13.31 -10.14
CA PHE A 30 -26.27 -13.10 -9.62
C PHE A 30 -25.49 -12.05 -10.43
N GLN A 31 -25.50 -12.16 -11.77
CA GLN A 31 -24.82 -11.17 -12.63
C GLN A 31 -25.40 -9.75 -12.46
N ALA A 32 -26.73 -9.61 -12.37
CA ALA A 32 -27.36 -8.33 -12.09
C ALA A 32 -26.99 -7.79 -10.70
N SER A 33 -26.85 -8.66 -9.70
CA SER A 33 -26.41 -8.30 -8.35
C SER A 33 -24.96 -7.80 -8.33
N GLN A 34 -24.05 -8.42 -9.08
CA GLN A 34 -22.65 -7.97 -9.20
C GLN A 34 -22.53 -6.55 -9.79
N LEU A 35 -23.45 -6.18 -10.67
CA LEU A 35 -23.54 -4.83 -11.25
C LEU A 35 -24.29 -3.83 -10.33
N GLY A 36 -24.83 -4.31 -9.20
CA GLY A 36 -25.63 -3.51 -8.27
C GLY A 36 -27.01 -3.13 -8.81
N GLU A 37 -27.54 -3.89 -9.79
CA GLU A 37 -28.85 -3.65 -10.41
C GLU A 37 -30.00 -4.27 -9.60
N THR A 38 -29.71 -5.33 -8.83
CA THR A 38 -30.71 -6.02 -7.99
C THR A 38 -30.07 -6.60 -6.72
N GLU A 39 -30.89 -6.85 -5.70
CA GLU A 39 -30.49 -7.62 -4.52
C GLU A 39 -30.68 -9.11 -4.78
N LEU A 40 -29.78 -9.93 -4.26
CA LEU A 40 -29.89 -11.38 -4.40
C LEU A 40 -31.00 -11.91 -3.49
N SER A 41 -31.99 -12.59 -4.07
CA SER A 41 -33.08 -13.25 -3.33
C SER A 41 -32.55 -14.34 -2.41
N LYS A 42 -33.29 -14.62 -1.32
CA LYS A 42 -32.93 -15.67 -0.36
C LYS A 42 -32.89 -17.04 -1.03
N GLU A 43 -33.81 -17.28 -1.96
CA GLU A 43 -33.90 -18.50 -2.75
C GLU A 43 -32.67 -18.68 -3.64
N SER A 44 -32.28 -17.64 -4.38
CA SER A 44 -31.06 -17.67 -5.20
C SER A 44 -29.80 -17.84 -4.35
N ALA A 45 -29.72 -17.19 -3.18
CA ALA A 45 -28.61 -17.35 -2.26
C ALA A 45 -28.50 -18.77 -1.68
N GLU A 46 -29.61 -19.43 -1.34
CA GLU A 46 -29.61 -20.82 -0.88
C GLU A 46 -29.09 -21.79 -1.96
N VAL A 47 -29.49 -21.57 -3.22
CA VAL A 47 -29.01 -22.35 -4.36
C VAL A 47 -27.51 -22.14 -4.58
N ILE A 48 -27.04 -20.89 -4.51
CA ILE A 48 -25.62 -20.56 -4.67
C ILE A 48 -24.78 -21.12 -3.53
N ALA A 49 -25.24 -21.00 -2.28
CA ALA A 49 -24.54 -21.53 -1.10
C ALA A 49 -24.33 -23.04 -1.22
N ASN A 50 -25.38 -23.79 -1.57
CA ASN A 50 -25.27 -25.23 -1.78
C ASN A 50 -24.30 -25.57 -2.93
N ALA A 51 -24.37 -24.86 -4.07
CA ALA A 51 -23.44 -25.06 -5.18
C ALA A 51 -21.97 -24.78 -4.80
N MET A 52 -21.73 -23.75 -3.98
CA MET A 52 -20.40 -23.36 -3.49
C MET A 52 -19.85 -24.37 -2.48
N LYS A 53 -20.67 -24.80 -1.52
CA LYS A 53 -20.35 -25.86 -0.54
C LYS A 53 -20.01 -27.16 -1.24
N ASP A 54 -20.82 -27.60 -2.19
CA ASP A 54 -20.59 -28.85 -2.92
C ASP A 54 -19.29 -28.78 -3.74
N TRP A 55 -18.99 -27.63 -4.34
CA TRP A 55 -17.71 -27.42 -5.03
C TRP A 55 -16.53 -27.48 -4.07
N ALA A 56 -16.61 -26.81 -2.92
CA ALA A 56 -15.52 -26.73 -1.95
C ALA A 56 -15.28 -28.08 -1.25
N THR A 57 -16.34 -28.73 -0.75
CA THR A 57 -16.26 -30.01 -0.01
C THR A 57 -15.76 -31.16 -0.89
N LYS A 58 -16.12 -31.20 -2.18
CA LYS A 58 -15.54 -32.14 -3.16
C LYS A 58 -14.03 -31.99 -3.33
N ARG A 59 -13.48 -30.86 -2.90
CA ARG A 59 -12.05 -30.55 -2.91
C ARG A 59 -11.43 -30.61 -1.51
N GLY A 60 -12.12 -31.25 -0.56
CA GLY A 60 -11.64 -31.44 0.79
C GLY A 60 -11.88 -30.27 1.73
N ALA A 61 -12.67 -29.26 1.33
CA ALA A 61 -13.00 -28.16 2.23
C ALA A 61 -13.85 -28.66 3.40
N THR A 62 -13.38 -28.39 4.62
CA THR A 62 -14.09 -28.74 5.86
C THR A 62 -14.66 -27.52 6.56
N HIS A 63 -14.10 -26.35 6.26
CA HIS A 63 -14.48 -25.06 6.85
C HIS A 63 -14.78 -24.03 5.76
N TYR A 64 -15.52 -23.00 6.15
CA TYR A 64 -15.63 -21.74 5.42
C TYR A 64 -15.30 -20.56 6.34
N CYS A 65 -14.97 -19.41 5.76
CA CYS A 65 -14.81 -18.17 6.49
C CYS A 65 -15.27 -16.97 5.66
N HIS A 66 -15.84 -15.98 6.34
CA HIS A 66 -15.97 -14.63 5.81
C HIS A 66 -14.61 -13.94 5.93
N TRP A 67 -14.03 -13.61 4.78
CA TRP A 67 -12.73 -12.97 4.65
C TRP A 67 -12.94 -11.48 4.38
N PHE A 68 -12.40 -10.62 5.24
CA PHE A 68 -12.63 -9.16 5.18
C PHE A 68 -11.36 -8.38 5.54
N GLN A 69 -11.37 -7.08 5.27
CA GLN A 69 -10.22 -6.17 5.46
C GLN A 69 -10.55 -5.06 6.46
N PRO A 70 -10.42 -5.29 7.79
CA PRO A 70 -10.69 -4.28 8.80
C PRO A 70 -9.71 -3.09 8.70
N LEU A 71 -9.84 -2.11 9.59
CA LEU A 71 -8.98 -0.91 9.58
C LEU A 71 -7.49 -1.15 9.94
N THR A 72 -7.04 -2.40 9.97
CA THR A 72 -5.64 -2.80 10.26
C THR A 72 -4.72 -2.76 9.03
N ASP A 73 -5.26 -2.62 7.81
CA ASP A 73 -4.58 -2.82 6.52
C ASP A 73 -4.25 -4.28 6.17
N LEU A 74 -4.52 -5.22 7.09
CA LEU A 74 -4.45 -6.67 6.91
C LEU A 74 -5.85 -7.28 6.75
N THR A 75 -5.92 -8.56 6.44
CA THR A 75 -7.18 -9.31 6.41
C THR A 75 -7.52 -9.94 7.75
N ALA A 76 -8.78 -10.34 7.90
CA ALA A 76 -9.26 -11.10 9.04
C ALA A 76 -10.22 -12.20 8.56
N GLU A 77 -10.22 -13.30 9.32
CA GLU A 77 -11.03 -14.49 9.03
C GLU A 77 -11.39 -15.22 10.33
N LYS A 78 -12.56 -15.87 10.31
CA LYS A 78 -13.01 -16.82 11.33
C LYS A 78 -13.47 -18.09 10.62
N HIS A 79 -12.90 -19.24 10.99
CA HIS A 79 -13.21 -20.52 10.32
C HIS A 79 -14.38 -21.20 11.02
N GLU A 80 -15.41 -21.51 10.26
CA GLU A 80 -16.61 -22.22 10.71
C GLU A 80 -16.72 -23.54 9.96
N SER A 81 -17.01 -24.63 10.67
CA SER A 81 -17.16 -25.95 10.07
C SER A 81 -18.46 -26.04 9.28
N PHE A 82 -18.46 -26.76 8.17
CA PHE A 82 -19.69 -27.13 7.48
C PHE A 82 -20.54 -28.16 8.25
N LEU A 83 -19.98 -28.80 9.29
CA LEU A 83 -20.67 -29.84 10.05
C LEU A 83 -21.79 -29.26 10.90
N GLU A 84 -23.01 -29.75 10.68
CA GLU A 84 -24.19 -29.40 11.47
C GLU A 84 -24.96 -30.68 11.87
N PRO A 85 -25.37 -30.85 13.15
CA PRO A 85 -26.13 -32.01 13.57
C PRO A 85 -27.57 -31.96 13.05
N THR A 86 -28.12 -33.09 12.63
CA THR A 86 -29.47 -33.17 12.03
C THR A 86 -30.60 -33.44 13.01
N GLY A 87 -30.39 -33.30 14.32
CA GLY A 87 -31.38 -33.65 15.35
C GLY A 87 -31.51 -35.16 15.61
N ASP A 88 -31.30 -36.00 14.59
CA ASP A 88 -31.39 -37.47 14.65
C ASP A 88 -30.04 -38.18 14.92
N LYS A 89 -29.11 -37.50 15.62
CA LYS A 89 -27.72 -37.96 15.91
C LYS A 89 -26.79 -38.13 14.70
N ASP A 90 -27.25 -37.83 13.49
CA ASP A 90 -26.40 -37.74 12.30
C ASP A 90 -25.79 -36.32 12.14
N ILE A 91 -24.72 -36.23 11.35
CA ILE A 91 -24.03 -34.97 11.02
C ILE A 91 -23.98 -34.83 9.51
N ILE A 92 -24.31 -33.63 9.01
CA ILE A 92 -24.26 -33.32 7.58
C ILE A 92 -23.38 -32.11 7.31
N TYR A 93 -22.94 -31.97 6.05
CA TYR A 93 -22.41 -30.70 5.56
C TYR A 93 -23.55 -29.77 5.14
N LYS A 94 -23.69 -28.67 5.87
CA LYS A 94 -24.68 -27.62 5.61
C LYS A 94 -24.00 -26.26 5.47
N PHE A 95 -24.48 -25.49 4.50
CA PHE A 95 -24.07 -24.12 4.27
C PHE A 95 -25.26 -23.37 3.67
N SER A 96 -25.90 -22.54 4.48
CA SER A 96 -27.15 -21.87 4.13
C SER A 96 -26.91 -20.59 3.33
N GLY A 97 -27.91 -20.16 2.57
CA GLY A 97 -27.92 -18.85 1.91
C GLY A 97 -27.79 -17.69 2.91
N SER A 98 -28.35 -17.84 4.12
CA SER A 98 -28.16 -16.86 5.20
C SER A 98 -26.71 -16.75 5.64
N SER A 99 -26.02 -17.87 5.84
CA SER A 99 -24.60 -17.91 6.18
C SER A 99 -23.73 -17.39 5.04
N LEU A 100 -24.12 -17.59 3.78
CA LEU A 100 -23.40 -17.04 2.64
C LEU A 100 -23.51 -15.52 2.58
N ILE A 101 -24.74 -14.97 2.63
CA ILE A 101 -24.97 -13.53 2.49
C ILE A 101 -24.36 -12.77 3.67
N LYS A 102 -24.48 -13.31 4.88
CA LYS A 102 -24.18 -12.59 6.11
C LYS A 102 -23.52 -13.48 7.16
N GLY A 103 -22.39 -13.01 7.68
CA GLY A 103 -21.79 -13.51 8.92
C GLY A 103 -21.91 -12.51 10.07
N GLU A 104 -21.56 -12.97 11.26
CA GLU A 104 -21.42 -12.14 12.46
C GLU A 104 -19.97 -12.21 12.95
N SER A 105 -19.40 -11.06 13.31
CA SER A 105 -18.07 -10.95 13.88
C SER A 105 -18.05 -9.92 15.01
N ASP A 106 -17.05 -10.02 15.89
CA ASP A 106 -16.78 -9.03 16.93
C ASP A 106 -16.14 -7.77 16.30
N ALA A 107 -16.88 -6.67 16.33
CA ALA A 107 -16.47 -5.35 15.87
C ALA A 107 -15.79 -4.48 16.94
N SER A 108 -15.80 -4.90 18.21
CA SER A 108 -15.13 -4.17 19.30
C SER A 108 -13.63 -4.47 19.35
N SER A 109 -13.23 -5.69 18.98
CA SER A 109 -11.82 -6.13 19.00
C SER A 109 -11.00 -5.61 17.81
N PHE A 110 -11.65 -5.16 16.73
CA PHE A 110 -10.96 -4.49 15.61
C PHE A 110 -10.87 -2.98 15.85
N PRO A 111 -9.84 -2.30 15.29
CA PRO A 111 -9.77 -0.84 15.35
C PRO A 111 -11.03 -0.23 14.74
N ASN A 112 -11.81 0.47 15.57
CA ASN A 112 -13.09 1.06 15.20
C ASN A 112 -13.18 2.56 15.52
N GLY A 113 -12.15 3.13 16.17
CA GLY A 113 -12.04 4.56 16.41
C GLY A 113 -13.13 5.18 17.28
N GLY A 114 -13.80 4.37 18.11
CA GLY A 114 -14.90 4.78 18.97
C GLY A 114 -16.30 4.58 18.35
N LEU A 115 -16.41 3.97 17.16
CA LEU A 115 -17.71 3.62 16.59
C LEU A 115 -18.41 2.51 17.37
N ARG A 116 -17.66 1.65 18.05
CA ARG A 116 -18.19 0.55 18.88
C ARG A 116 -17.58 0.59 20.27
N SER A 117 -18.44 0.44 21.28
CA SER A 117 -18.02 0.21 22.64
C SER A 117 -17.68 -1.27 22.86
N THR A 118 -16.92 -1.58 23.92
CA THR A 118 -16.57 -2.96 24.28
C THR A 118 -17.78 -3.82 24.68
N PHE A 119 -18.89 -3.21 25.10
CA PHE A 119 -20.12 -3.92 25.43
C PHE A 119 -21.10 -4.02 24.24
N GLU A 120 -20.88 -3.27 23.15
CA GLU A 120 -21.67 -3.31 21.92
C GLU A 120 -20.84 -3.90 20.77
N ALA A 121 -20.39 -5.14 20.94
CA ALA A 121 -19.43 -5.78 20.04
C ALA A 121 -19.98 -6.22 18.67
N ARG A 122 -21.29 -6.23 18.43
CA ARG A 122 -21.83 -6.82 17.19
C ARG A 122 -21.43 -6.05 15.92
N GLY A 123 -20.84 -6.76 14.96
CA GLY A 123 -20.65 -6.32 13.57
C GLY A 123 -21.08 -7.40 12.59
N TYR A 124 -21.24 -7.02 11.33
CA TYR A 124 -21.71 -7.91 10.27
C TYR A 124 -20.70 -7.99 9.14
N THR A 125 -20.42 -9.21 8.69
CA THR A 125 -19.75 -9.44 7.41
C THR A 125 -20.81 -9.68 6.35
N VAL A 126 -20.71 -9.03 5.20
CA VAL A 126 -21.68 -9.13 4.11
C VAL A 126 -20.94 -9.55 2.84
N TRP A 127 -21.43 -10.59 2.16
CA TRP A 127 -20.77 -11.10 0.96
C TRP A 127 -20.67 -10.04 -0.14
N ASP A 128 -19.44 -9.83 -0.61
CA ASP A 128 -19.14 -9.05 -1.79
C ASP A 128 -19.21 -9.94 -3.03
N THR A 129 -20.33 -9.88 -3.74
CA THR A 129 -20.57 -10.67 -4.96
C THR A 129 -19.64 -10.29 -6.11
N SER A 130 -19.03 -9.10 -6.07
CA SER A 130 -18.10 -8.64 -7.12
C SER A 130 -16.70 -9.24 -7.02
N SER A 131 -16.40 -9.94 -5.92
CA SER A 131 -15.15 -10.67 -5.69
C SER A 131 -15.44 -12.17 -5.54
N TYR A 132 -14.61 -13.01 -6.14
CA TYR A 132 -14.89 -14.44 -6.22
C TYR A 132 -14.48 -15.18 -4.94
N PRO A 133 -15.35 -16.04 -4.39
CA PRO A 133 -14.95 -17.00 -3.37
C PRO A 133 -13.83 -17.90 -3.88
N PHE A 134 -12.92 -18.27 -3.00
CA PHE A 134 -11.77 -19.11 -3.34
C PHE A 134 -11.53 -20.12 -2.24
N ILE A 135 -10.79 -21.19 -2.52
CA ILE A 135 -10.31 -22.11 -1.50
C ILE A 135 -8.83 -21.89 -1.27
N ARG A 136 -8.39 -22.09 -0.03
CA ARG A 136 -6.97 -22.22 0.29
C ARG A 136 -6.68 -23.57 0.88
N GLU A 137 -5.61 -24.14 0.35
CA GLU A 137 -5.06 -25.40 0.82
C GLU A 137 -3.97 -25.11 1.86
N ASN A 138 -4.04 -25.86 2.95
CA ASN A 138 -2.96 -25.99 3.92
C ASN A 138 -2.58 -27.47 4.03
N LYS A 139 -1.50 -27.76 4.77
CA LYS A 139 -0.96 -29.12 4.88
C LYS A 139 -2.00 -30.17 5.30
N ASN A 140 -3.00 -29.76 6.07
CA ASN A 140 -3.93 -30.66 6.77
C ASN A 140 -5.41 -30.42 6.41
N GLY A 141 -5.71 -29.56 5.43
CA GLY A 141 -7.09 -29.24 5.11
C GLY A 141 -7.26 -28.09 4.13
N VAL A 142 -8.52 -27.89 3.75
CA VAL A 142 -8.95 -26.85 2.82
C VAL A 142 -10.04 -26.02 3.49
N THR A 143 -9.99 -24.71 3.28
CA THR A 143 -11.02 -23.76 3.78
C THR A 143 -11.55 -22.94 2.60
N LEU A 144 -12.86 -22.73 2.57
CA LEU A 144 -13.55 -21.84 1.63
C LEU A 144 -13.54 -20.40 2.16
N TYR A 145 -13.02 -19.47 1.38
CA TYR A 145 -12.93 -18.05 1.69
C TYR A 145 -13.99 -17.29 0.89
N ILE A 146 -14.80 -16.52 1.60
CA ILE A 146 -15.87 -15.70 1.02
C ILE A 146 -15.50 -14.24 1.23
N PRO A 147 -15.12 -13.49 0.18
CA PRO A 147 -14.82 -12.07 0.28
C PRO A 147 -16.02 -11.29 0.79
N THR A 148 -15.83 -10.50 1.85
CA THR A 148 -16.90 -9.78 2.52
C THR A 148 -16.53 -8.34 2.84
N ALA A 149 -17.55 -7.49 2.87
CA ALA A 149 -17.52 -6.19 3.51
C ALA A 149 -17.77 -6.34 5.02
N PHE A 150 -17.13 -5.52 5.85
CA PHE A 150 -17.33 -5.51 7.29
C PHE A 150 -17.90 -4.18 7.79
N ILE A 151 -19.10 -4.26 8.37
CA ILE A 151 -19.89 -3.11 8.81
C ILE A 151 -20.29 -3.24 10.28
N SER A 152 -20.51 -2.10 10.92
CA SER A 152 -21.03 -2.04 12.28
C SER A 152 -22.50 -2.49 12.36
N PHE A 153 -23.00 -2.65 13.57
CA PHE A 153 -24.43 -2.85 13.81
C PHE A 153 -25.32 -1.72 13.24
N ASN A 154 -24.82 -0.47 13.23
CA ASN A 154 -25.57 0.70 12.76
C ASN A 154 -25.33 1.00 11.26
N GLY A 155 -24.47 0.22 10.58
CA GLY A 155 -24.20 0.35 9.15
C GLY A 155 -22.97 1.19 8.77
N GLU A 156 -22.16 1.61 9.74
CA GLU A 156 -20.87 2.27 9.46
C GLU A 156 -19.84 1.28 8.93
N ALA A 157 -19.01 1.74 7.99
CA ALA A 157 -17.92 0.97 7.40
C ALA A 157 -16.75 0.82 8.39
N LEU A 158 -16.57 -0.39 8.91
CA LEU A 158 -15.47 -0.79 9.80
C LEU A 158 -14.29 -1.39 9.02
N ASP A 159 -14.29 -1.24 7.70
CA ASP A 159 -13.36 -1.87 6.79
C ASP A 159 -12.79 -0.89 5.76
N LYS A 160 -11.93 -1.42 4.90
CA LYS A 160 -11.33 -0.68 3.79
C LYS A 160 -12.09 -0.86 2.47
N LYS A 161 -12.90 -1.92 2.37
CA LYS A 161 -13.61 -2.31 1.14
C LYS A 161 -14.86 -1.48 0.89
N VAL A 162 -15.68 -1.22 1.91
CA VAL A 162 -16.93 -0.46 1.73
C VAL A 162 -16.68 0.94 1.16
N PRO A 163 -15.72 1.75 1.66
CA PRO A 163 -15.41 3.06 1.06
C PRO A 163 -14.97 2.95 -0.42
N LEU A 164 -14.23 1.91 -0.78
CA LEU A 164 -13.85 1.66 -2.17
C LEU A 164 -15.08 1.34 -3.04
N LEU A 165 -15.95 0.44 -2.61
CA LEU A 165 -17.17 0.09 -3.36
C LEU A 165 -18.10 1.31 -3.55
N ARG A 166 -18.29 2.10 -2.48
CA ARG A 166 -19.10 3.33 -2.53
C ARG A 166 -18.55 4.33 -3.54
N THR A 167 -17.23 4.55 -3.55
CA THR A 167 -16.59 5.50 -4.46
C THR A 167 -16.47 4.99 -5.90
N MET A 168 -16.32 3.68 -6.12
CA MET A 168 -16.42 3.06 -7.45
C MET A 168 -17.79 3.32 -8.08
N LYS A 169 -18.87 3.14 -7.30
CA LYS A 169 -20.24 3.48 -7.75
C LYS A 169 -20.36 4.97 -8.08
N TYR A 170 -19.80 5.83 -7.23
CA TYR A 170 -19.85 7.28 -7.42
C TYR A 170 -19.12 7.73 -8.70
N ILE A 171 -17.85 7.33 -8.88
CA ILE A 171 -17.05 7.75 -10.05
C ILE A 171 -17.61 7.17 -11.36
N ASN A 172 -18.15 5.95 -11.33
CA ASN A 172 -18.86 5.37 -12.47
C ASN A 172 -20.02 6.29 -12.91
N LYS A 173 -20.91 6.65 -11.96
CA LYS A 173 -22.06 7.52 -12.23
C LYS A 173 -21.63 8.86 -12.86
N GLN A 174 -20.63 9.54 -12.29
CA GLN A 174 -20.22 10.85 -12.79
C GLN A 174 -19.50 10.74 -14.14
N SER A 175 -18.70 9.70 -14.34
CA SER A 175 -18.04 9.44 -15.62
C SER A 175 -19.05 9.19 -16.74
N LEU A 176 -20.11 8.41 -16.49
CA LEU A 176 -21.18 8.18 -17.46
C LEU A 176 -21.93 9.47 -17.83
N ARG A 177 -22.12 10.40 -16.88
CA ARG A 177 -22.73 11.70 -17.18
C ARG A 177 -21.89 12.53 -18.14
N ILE A 178 -20.57 12.59 -17.93
CA ILE A 178 -19.63 13.22 -18.86
C ILE A 178 -19.71 12.55 -20.24
N LEU A 179 -19.66 11.21 -20.29
CA LEU A 179 -19.70 10.47 -21.55
C LEU A 179 -20.99 10.74 -22.33
N LYS A 180 -22.14 10.75 -21.67
CA LYS A 180 -23.43 11.11 -22.27
C LYS A 180 -23.46 12.54 -22.78
N ALA A 181 -22.94 13.50 -22.02
CA ALA A 181 -22.83 14.90 -22.45
C ALA A 181 -21.92 15.06 -23.69
N LEU A 182 -20.91 14.21 -23.84
CA LEU A 182 -20.05 14.14 -25.02
C LEU A 182 -20.63 13.31 -26.18
N GLY A 183 -21.85 12.78 -26.02
CA GLY A 183 -22.56 12.02 -27.06
C GLY A 183 -22.33 10.50 -27.06
N ASN A 184 -21.59 9.94 -26.10
CA ASN A 184 -21.50 8.49 -25.93
C ASN A 184 -22.71 7.99 -25.12
N THR A 185 -23.65 7.34 -25.81
CA THR A 185 -24.83 6.70 -25.22
C THR A 185 -24.74 5.17 -25.20
N GLU A 186 -23.65 4.59 -25.73
CA GLU A 186 -23.44 3.14 -25.79
C GLU A 186 -22.89 2.60 -24.46
N ALA A 187 -21.96 3.33 -23.84
CA ALA A 187 -21.38 2.95 -22.56
C ALA A 187 -22.45 2.95 -21.44
N LYS A 188 -22.58 1.82 -20.75
CA LYS A 188 -23.51 1.66 -19.60
C LYS A 188 -22.77 1.60 -18.28
N HIS A 189 -21.47 1.33 -18.30
CA HIS A 189 -20.64 1.25 -17.10
C HIS A 189 -19.23 1.77 -17.35
N VAL A 190 -18.66 2.43 -16.34
CA VAL A 190 -17.25 2.82 -16.28
C VAL A 190 -16.60 2.12 -15.10
N PHE A 191 -15.70 1.19 -15.39
CA PHE A 191 -14.91 0.46 -14.43
C PHE A 191 -13.73 1.30 -13.96
N ASN A 192 -13.55 1.38 -12.64
CA ASN A 192 -12.29 1.78 -12.06
C ASN A 192 -11.32 0.59 -12.08
N THR A 193 -10.17 0.76 -12.72
CA THR A 193 -9.14 -0.27 -12.84
C THR A 193 -7.90 0.09 -12.03
N LEU A 194 -7.25 -0.92 -11.46
CA LEU A 194 -6.06 -0.77 -10.65
C LEU A 194 -5.03 -1.87 -10.97
N GLY A 195 -3.80 -1.47 -11.26
CA GLY A 195 -2.63 -2.34 -11.30
C GLY A 195 -1.72 -2.02 -10.12
N ILE A 196 -1.22 -3.04 -9.42
CA ILE A 196 -0.53 -2.85 -8.15
C ILE A 196 0.86 -3.47 -8.23
N GLU A 197 1.89 -2.66 -8.02
CA GLU A 197 3.27 -3.13 -7.92
C GLU A 197 3.58 -3.35 -6.43
N GLN A 198 3.94 -4.57 -6.04
CA GLN A 198 4.20 -4.94 -4.64
C GLN A 198 5.69 -5.18 -4.44
N GLU A 199 6.34 -4.27 -3.74
CA GLU A 199 7.72 -4.45 -3.29
C GLU A 199 7.79 -5.13 -1.92
N TYR A 200 8.88 -5.85 -1.68
CA TYR A 200 9.17 -6.54 -0.42
C TYR A 200 10.66 -6.87 -0.28
N PHE A 201 11.11 -7.14 0.95
CA PHE A 201 12.43 -7.73 1.20
C PHE A 201 12.32 -9.20 1.57
N LEU A 202 13.38 -9.98 1.32
CA LEU A 202 13.56 -11.30 1.92
C LEU A 202 14.74 -11.29 2.89
N VAL A 203 14.63 -12.05 3.97
CA VAL A 203 15.70 -12.30 4.95
C VAL A 203 15.77 -13.81 5.21
N ASN A 204 16.97 -14.34 5.48
CA ASN A 204 17.12 -15.70 5.97
C ASN A 204 16.39 -15.85 7.31
N LYS A 205 15.56 -16.89 7.45
CA LYS A 205 14.73 -17.09 8.65
C LYS A 205 15.54 -17.10 9.95
N ASP A 206 16.68 -17.78 9.99
CA ASP A 206 17.49 -17.88 11.21
C ASP A 206 18.06 -16.51 11.62
N LEU A 207 18.41 -15.67 10.65
CA LEU A 207 18.89 -14.30 10.91
C LEU A 207 17.76 -13.36 11.34
N PHE A 208 16.55 -13.58 10.82
CA PHE A 208 15.36 -12.84 11.25
C PHE A 208 14.98 -13.18 12.69
N GLU A 209 14.97 -14.47 13.05
CA GLU A 209 14.65 -14.93 14.41
C GLU A 209 15.71 -14.50 15.44
N ALA A 210 16.94 -14.23 15.01
CA ALA A 210 18.00 -13.65 15.85
C ALA A 210 17.93 -12.11 15.99
N ARG A 211 16.88 -11.46 15.47
CA ARG A 211 16.67 -10.00 15.51
C ARG A 211 15.28 -9.66 16.04
N ASP A 212 15.17 -9.50 17.36
CA ASP A 212 13.91 -9.16 18.04
C ASP A 212 13.25 -7.88 17.50
N ASP A 213 14.05 -6.92 17.03
CA ASP A 213 13.52 -5.72 16.39
C ASP A 213 12.83 -6.02 15.06
N LEU A 214 13.42 -6.85 14.20
CA LEU A 214 12.75 -7.32 12.98
C LEU A 214 11.49 -8.13 13.29
N LEU A 215 11.56 -9.03 14.29
CA LEU A 215 10.44 -9.87 14.67
C LEU A 215 9.24 -9.07 15.20
N LEU A 216 9.50 -8.10 16.09
CA LEU A 216 8.44 -7.36 16.79
C LEU A 216 7.98 -6.11 16.06
N THR A 217 8.81 -5.56 15.16
CA THR A 217 8.53 -4.25 14.52
C THR A 217 8.55 -4.30 13.00
N GLY A 218 8.99 -5.41 12.39
CA GLY A 218 9.13 -5.55 10.94
C GLY A 218 10.30 -4.77 10.35
N ARG A 219 11.08 -4.08 11.18
CA ARG A 219 12.25 -3.29 10.77
C ARG A 219 13.40 -3.39 11.77
N THR A 220 14.58 -3.02 11.30
CA THR A 220 15.73 -2.83 12.17
C THR A 220 15.65 -1.46 12.88
N LEU A 221 15.84 -1.46 14.19
CA LEU A 221 15.86 -0.26 15.04
C LEU A 221 17.28 0.25 15.31
N PHE A 222 18.27 -0.63 15.12
CA PHE A 222 19.70 -0.32 15.09
C PHE A 222 20.37 -1.15 13.98
N GLY A 223 21.59 -0.78 13.63
CA GLY A 223 22.42 -1.49 12.66
C GLY A 223 23.40 -0.54 11.99
N ALA A 224 24.70 -0.81 12.16
CA ALA A 224 25.73 -0.09 11.44
C ALA A 224 25.64 -0.38 9.92
N PRO A 225 25.84 0.63 9.06
CA PRO A 225 25.88 0.42 7.61
C PRO A 225 26.94 -0.63 7.23
N ALA A 226 26.56 -1.56 6.35
CA ALA A 226 27.51 -2.51 5.78
C ALA A 226 28.50 -1.79 4.84
N PRO A 227 29.73 -2.33 4.65
CA PRO A 227 30.70 -1.74 3.72
C PRO A 227 30.22 -1.67 2.26
N LYS A 228 29.26 -2.54 1.90
CA LYS A 228 28.50 -2.51 0.64
C LYS A 228 27.02 -2.38 0.99
N GLY A 229 26.34 -1.41 0.42
CA GLY A 229 24.88 -1.28 0.42
C GLY A 229 24.34 -1.47 -0.99
N GLN A 230 24.01 -0.36 -1.65
CA GLN A 230 23.40 -0.32 -2.99
C GLN A 230 24.18 0.56 -3.99
N GLU A 231 25.38 1.00 -3.62
CA GLU A 231 26.17 2.02 -4.33
C GLU A 231 26.62 1.58 -5.73
N LEU A 232 26.70 0.26 -5.97
CA LEU A 232 27.09 -0.29 -7.28
C LEU A 232 25.92 -0.42 -8.26
N SER A 233 24.67 -0.22 -7.81
CA SER A 233 23.45 -0.42 -8.62
C SER A 233 23.41 -1.77 -9.35
N ASP A 234 24.07 -2.80 -8.80
CA ASP A 234 24.26 -4.12 -9.42
C ASP A 234 23.12 -5.10 -9.15
N HIS A 235 22.20 -4.71 -8.25
CA HIS A 235 21.03 -5.51 -7.88
C HIS A 235 19.84 -5.30 -8.81
N TYR A 236 19.54 -4.06 -9.23
CA TYR A 236 18.38 -3.74 -10.04
C TYR A 236 18.43 -4.43 -11.41
N TYR A 237 17.44 -5.27 -11.71
CA TYR A 237 17.44 -6.19 -12.86
C TYR A 237 18.70 -7.08 -12.99
N GLY A 238 19.47 -7.22 -11.91
CA GLY A 238 20.60 -8.14 -11.84
C GLY A 238 20.14 -9.60 -11.90
N LYS A 239 21.10 -10.52 -12.00
CA LYS A 239 20.81 -11.96 -11.98
C LYS A 239 20.12 -12.35 -10.66
N ILE A 240 18.92 -12.91 -10.75
CA ILE A 240 18.20 -13.46 -9.58
C ILE A 240 18.91 -14.74 -9.13
N LYS A 241 19.23 -14.83 -7.83
CA LYS A 241 19.86 -16.03 -7.23
C LYS A 241 18.94 -17.24 -7.37
N GLU A 242 19.51 -18.44 -7.53
CA GLU A 242 18.75 -19.69 -7.75
C GLU A 242 17.73 -19.98 -6.64
N LYS A 243 18.13 -19.79 -5.37
CA LYS A 243 17.22 -19.93 -4.22
C LYS A 243 15.99 -19.02 -4.32
N ILE A 244 16.19 -17.80 -4.82
CA ILE A 244 15.13 -16.78 -4.89
C ILE A 244 14.21 -17.01 -6.08
N ILE A 245 14.74 -17.37 -7.24
CA ILE A 245 13.89 -17.65 -8.39
C ILE A 245 12.99 -18.86 -8.15
N ASN A 246 13.45 -19.86 -7.38
CA ASN A 246 12.63 -20.99 -6.95
C ASN A 246 11.50 -20.55 -6.01
N PHE A 247 11.81 -19.73 -5.00
CA PHE A 247 10.79 -19.09 -4.15
C PHE A 247 9.75 -18.33 -4.98
N MET A 248 10.19 -17.43 -5.88
CA MET A 248 9.29 -16.63 -6.70
C MET A 248 8.43 -17.51 -7.63
N SER A 249 8.98 -18.62 -8.12
CA SER A 249 8.23 -19.55 -8.98
C SER A 249 7.12 -20.29 -8.23
N ASP A 250 7.34 -20.62 -6.96
CA ASP A 250 6.30 -21.19 -6.13
C ASP A 250 5.23 -20.13 -5.78
N VAL A 251 5.63 -18.87 -5.55
CA VAL A 251 4.69 -17.75 -5.40
C VAL A 251 3.81 -17.62 -6.63
N ASP A 252 4.38 -17.57 -7.83
CA ASP A 252 3.62 -17.44 -9.08
C ASP A 252 2.61 -18.58 -9.27
N VAL A 253 3.02 -19.82 -9.02
CA VAL A 253 2.13 -20.98 -9.15
C VAL A 253 0.94 -20.87 -8.20
N GLU A 254 1.19 -20.54 -6.92
CA GLU A 254 0.12 -20.44 -5.92
C GLU A 254 -0.82 -19.25 -6.21
N LEU A 255 -0.28 -18.14 -6.70
CA LEU A 255 -1.07 -17.00 -7.17
C LEU A 255 -1.93 -17.33 -8.38
N TRP A 256 -1.37 -18.03 -9.38
CA TRP A 256 -2.11 -18.47 -10.55
C TRP A 256 -3.25 -19.40 -10.16
N LYS A 257 -3.05 -20.35 -9.22
CA LYS A 257 -4.13 -21.20 -8.69
C LYS A 257 -5.28 -20.37 -8.10
N LEU A 258 -4.95 -19.29 -7.40
CA LEU A 258 -5.89 -18.34 -6.82
C LEU A 258 -6.42 -17.29 -7.82
N GLY A 259 -6.17 -17.47 -9.12
CA GLY A 259 -6.68 -16.62 -10.19
C GLY A 259 -6.05 -15.22 -10.23
N VAL A 260 -4.93 -15.01 -9.52
CA VAL A 260 -4.16 -13.77 -9.58
C VAL A 260 -3.23 -13.84 -10.79
N PRO A 261 -3.36 -12.93 -11.78
CA PRO A 261 -2.54 -12.96 -12.99
C PRO A 261 -1.16 -12.32 -12.75
N ALA A 262 -0.36 -12.91 -11.87
CA ALA A 262 1.03 -12.53 -11.63
C ALA A 262 1.80 -12.54 -12.97
N LYS A 263 2.45 -11.42 -13.30
CA LYS A 263 3.02 -11.18 -14.63
C LYS A 263 4.51 -10.83 -14.58
N THR A 264 4.89 -9.93 -13.70
CA THR A 264 6.27 -9.41 -13.62
C THR A 264 6.84 -9.72 -12.25
N ARG A 265 8.12 -10.10 -12.22
CA ARG A 265 8.94 -10.28 -11.01
C ARG A 265 10.38 -9.91 -11.31
N HIS A 266 11.05 -9.21 -10.40
CA HIS A 266 12.48 -8.87 -10.54
C HIS A 266 13.11 -8.51 -9.20
N ASN A 267 14.45 -8.39 -9.21
CA ASN A 267 15.18 -7.70 -8.16
C ASN A 267 14.90 -6.20 -8.22
N GLU A 268 14.76 -5.60 -7.05
CA GLU A 268 14.72 -4.15 -6.87
C GLU A 268 16.12 -3.58 -6.61
N VAL A 269 16.20 -2.28 -6.34
CA VAL A 269 17.46 -1.53 -6.20
C VAL A 269 18.26 -1.95 -4.97
N ALA A 270 17.62 -2.15 -3.82
CA ALA A 270 18.33 -2.56 -2.61
C ALA A 270 18.65 -4.07 -2.61
N PRO A 271 19.73 -4.50 -1.92
CA PRO A 271 20.02 -5.91 -1.73
C PRO A 271 18.85 -6.64 -1.07
N ASN A 272 18.48 -7.79 -1.63
CA ASN A 272 17.35 -8.63 -1.20
C ASN A 272 15.98 -7.93 -1.23
N GLN A 273 15.85 -6.84 -1.99
CA GLN A 273 14.56 -6.25 -2.34
C GLN A 273 14.07 -6.83 -3.66
N PHE A 274 12.77 -7.06 -3.77
CA PHE A 274 12.12 -7.63 -4.94
C PHE A 274 10.77 -6.98 -5.20
N GLU A 275 10.27 -7.12 -6.41
CA GLU A 275 8.93 -6.68 -6.82
C GLU A 275 8.15 -7.84 -7.45
N ILE A 276 6.84 -7.86 -7.23
CA ILE A 276 5.87 -8.60 -8.05
C ILE A 276 4.73 -7.68 -8.50
N ALA A 277 4.35 -7.77 -9.77
CA ALA A 277 3.22 -7.04 -10.33
C ALA A 277 2.28 -7.98 -11.12
N PRO A 278 0.98 -8.06 -10.78
CA PRO A 278 -0.01 -8.73 -11.59
C PRO A 278 -0.50 -7.82 -12.72
N LEU A 279 -1.26 -8.39 -13.67
CA LEU A 279 -2.09 -7.58 -14.55
C LEU A 279 -3.11 -6.77 -13.75
N PHE A 280 -3.44 -5.58 -14.24
CA PHE A 280 -4.50 -4.76 -13.64
C PHE A 280 -5.86 -5.48 -13.71
N SER A 281 -6.73 -5.17 -12.77
CA SER A 281 -8.14 -5.62 -12.79
C SER A 281 -9.06 -4.50 -12.33
N VAL A 282 -10.36 -4.78 -12.23
CA VAL A 282 -11.30 -3.88 -11.54
C VAL A 282 -10.78 -3.65 -10.11
N ALA A 283 -10.82 -2.42 -9.63
CA ALA A 283 -10.08 -1.98 -8.44
C ALA A 283 -10.43 -2.75 -7.16
N ASN A 284 -11.70 -3.12 -6.97
CA ASN A 284 -12.11 -3.95 -5.83
C ASN A 284 -11.43 -5.32 -5.85
N LEU A 285 -11.48 -6.02 -7.00
CA LEU A 285 -10.80 -7.30 -7.19
C LEU A 285 -9.28 -7.15 -7.07
N ALA A 286 -8.70 -6.08 -7.64
CA ALA A 286 -7.25 -5.83 -7.56
C ALA A 286 -6.80 -5.68 -6.10
N SER A 287 -7.61 -5.00 -5.29
CA SER A 287 -7.35 -4.84 -3.87
C SER A 287 -7.40 -6.16 -3.10
N ASP A 288 -8.34 -7.05 -3.42
CA ASP A 288 -8.40 -8.38 -2.81
C ASP A 288 -7.23 -9.25 -3.27
N GLN A 289 -6.91 -9.21 -4.56
CA GLN A 289 -5.77 -9.93 -5.12
C GLN A 289 -4.45 -9.47 -4.50
N ASN A 290 -4.27 -8.18 -4.19
CA ASN A 290 -3.07 -7.72 -3.50
C ASN A 290 -2.96 -8.25 -2.06
N GLN A 291 -4.05 -8.35 -1.32
CA GLN A 291 -4.02 -9.02 -0.01
C GLN A 291 -3.62 -10.50 -0.13
N ILE A 292 -4.14 -11.19 -1.15
CA ILE A 292 -3.74 -12.56 -1.49
C ILE A 292 -2.24 -12.62 -1.84
N ILE A 293 -1.72 -11.63 -2.59
CA ILE A 293 -0.29 -11.54 -2.94
C ILE A 293 0.57 -11.43 -1.68
N MET A 294 0.27 -10.47 -0.80
CA MET A 294 1.04 -10.25 0.43
C MET A 294 1.11 -11.51 1.28
N GLU A 295 -0.03 -12.14 1.56
CA GLU A 295 -0.09 -13.37 2.36
C GLU A 295 0.59 -14.57 1.67
N THR A 296 0.51 -14.65 0.34
CA THR A 296 1.18 -15.71 -0.42
C THR A 296 2.71 -15.55 -0.36
N ILE A 297 3.21 -14.32 -0.53
CA ILE A 297 4.65 -14.02 -0.40
C ILE A 297 5.16 -14.48 0.98
N GLU A 298 4.49 -14.08 2.06
CA GLU A 298 4.88 -14.44 3.43
C GLU A 298 4.83 -15.96 3.66
N LYS A 299 3.74 -16.61 3.26
CA LYS A 299 3.53 -18.05 3.44
C LYS A 299 4.57 -18.88 2.67
N ILE A 300 4.88 -18.49 1.43
CA ILE A 300 5.84 -19.22 0.60
C ILE A 300 7.28 -18.94 1.04
N ALA A 301 7.59 -17.73 1.52
CA ALA A 301 8.92 -17.42 2.05
C ALA A 301 9.29 -18.38 3.19
N LEU A 302 8.36 -18.63 4.12
CA LEU A 302 8.57 -19.56 5.23
C LEU A 302 8.86 -20.99 4.77
N ARG A 303 8.25 -21.45 3.67
CA ARG A 303 8.51 -22.79 3.08
C ARG A 303 9.92 -22.91 2.51
N HIS A 304 10.54 -21.78 2.15
CA HIS A 304 11.90 -21.69 1.62
C HIS A 304 12.96 -21.32 2.67
N GLY A 305 12.61 -21.34 3.96
CA GLY A 305 13.51 -20.93 5.05
C GLY A 305 13.84 -19.43 5.01
N LEU A 306 12.92 -18.63 4.47
CA LEU A 306 13.01 -17.18 4.36
C LEU A 306 11.87 -16.51 5.13
N VAL A 307 12.03 -15.23 5.41
CA VAL A 307 10.96 -14.36 5.91
C VAL A 307 10.83 -13.19 4.96
N ALA A 308 9.61 -12.91 4.51
CA ALA A 308 9.32 -11.73 3.72
C ALA A 308 8.99 -10.54 4.63
N LEU A 309 9.58 -9.39 4.34
CA LEU A 309 9.32 -8.14 5.07
C LEU A 309 8.55 -7.20 4.15
N LEU A 310 7.31 -6.89 4.55
CA LEU A 310 6.43 -5.94 3.85
C LEU A 310 6.50 -4.53 4.43
N HIS A 311 7.32 -4.31 5.47
CA HIS A 311 7.52 -2.99 6.06
C HIS A 311 8.18 -2.04 5.05
N GLU A 312 7.78 -0.76 5.05
CA GLU A 312 8.18 0.24 4.05
C GLU A 312 9.67 0.61 4.09
N LYS A 313 10.29 0.47 5.27
CA LYS A 313 11.72 0.75 5.49
C LYS A 313 12.37 -0.27 6.44
N PRO A 314 12.56 -1.54 6.05
CA PRO A 314 13.09 -2.57 6.96
C PRO A 314 14.53 -2.29 7.38
N PHE A 315 15.35 -1.74 6.48
CA PHE A 315 16.76 -1.41 6.69
C PHE A 315 17.00 0.08 6.42
N ALA A 316 17.77 0.73 7.29
CA ALA A 316 18.14 2.13 7.09
C ALA A 316 19.31 2.25 6.09
N GLY A 317 19.36 3.36 5.35
CA GLY A 317 20.45 3.65 4.41
C GLY A 317 20.37 2.94 3.04
N VAL A 318 19.33 2.16 2.78
CA VAL A 318 19.04 1.55 1.46
C VAL A 318 17.62 1.89 1.00
N ASN A 319 17.24 1.58 -0.24
CA ASN A 319 15.87 1.80 -0.75
C ASN A 319 14.82 1.15 0.17
N GLY A 320 13.64 1.78 0.25
CA GLY A 320 12.49 1.23 0.97
C GLY A 320 11.49 0.59 0.01
N SER A 321 10.51 -0.12 0.55
CA SER A 321 9.50 -0.84 -0.23
C SER A 321 8.21 -0.02 -0.42
N GLY A 322 7.83 0.18 -1.68
CA GLY A 322 6.60 0.87 -2.08
C GLY A 322 5.44 -0.07 -2.47
N LYS A 323 4.26 0.54 -2.66
CA LYS A 323 3.13 -0.09 -3.37
C LYS A 323 2.58 0.86 -4.42
N HIS A 324 3.04 0.75 -5.66
CA HIS A 324 2.58 1.67 -6.71
C HIS A 324 1.20 1.29 -7.21
N ASN A 325 0.32 2.29 -7.23
CA ASN A 325 -1.08 2.13 -7.60
C ASN A 325 -1.34 2.76 -8.96
N ASN A 326 -1.38 1.93 -9.99
CA ASN A 326 -1.66 2.28 -11.37
C ASN A 326 -3.17 2.37 -11.60
N TRP A 327 -3.73 3.56 -11.41
CA TRP A 327 -5.16 3.87 -11.45
C TRP A 327 -5.62 4.36 -12.84
N SER A 328 -6.74 3.82 -13.33
CA SER A 328 -7.37 4.24 -14.58
C SER A 328 -8.89 4.03 -14.58
N LEU A 329 -9.55 4.50 -15.64
CA LEU A 329 -10.99 4.36 -15.87
C LEU A 329 -11.23 3.80 -17.28
N SER A 330 -12.01 2.72 -17.38
CA SER A 330 -12.33 2.06 -18.65
C SER A 330 -13.83 1.82 -18.77
N THR A 331 -14.40 2.07 -19.94
CA THR A 331 -15.81 1.80 -20.23
C THR A 331 -16.05 0.33 -20.58
N ASP A 332 -17.28 -0.12 -20.38
CA ASP A 332 -17.76 -1.43 -20.85
C ASP A 332 -17.79 -1.56 -22.38
N ASP A 333 -17.82 -0.45 -23.12
CA ASP A 333 -17.62 -0.40 -24.59
C ASP A 333 -16.14 -0.48 -25.03
N GLY A 334 -15.21 -0.71 -24.11
CA GLY A 334 -13.80 -1.01 -24.38
C GLY A 334 -12.86 0.20 -24.51
N LYS A 335 -13.28 1.39 -24.09
CA LYS A 335 -12.48 2.63 -24.20
C LYS A 335 -11.82 2.97 -22.85
N ASN A 336 -10.50 3.09 -22.84
CA ASN A 336 -9.76 3.70 -21.74
C ASN A 336 -9.90 5.25 -21.80
N LEU A 337 -10.39 5.85 -20.72
CA LEU A 337 -10.67 7.29 -20.62
C LEU A 337 -9.42 8.15 -20.48
N PHE A 338 -8.31 7.56 -20.04
CA PHE A 338 -6.98 8.18 -19.95
C PHE A 338 -6.06 7.82 -21.13
N SER A 339 -6.55 7.11 -22.15
CA SER A 339 -5.79 6.89 -23.38
C SER A 339 -5.81 8.16 -24.25
N PRO A 340 -4.66 8.77 -24.55
CA PRO A 340 -4.59 10.03 -25.31
C PRO A 340 -5.01 9.85 -26.78
N GLY A 341 -4.81 8.66 -27.36
CA GLY A 341 -5.08 8.40 -28.77
C GLY A 341 -3.97 8.93 -29.68
N LYS A 342 -4.23 9.00 -31.00
CA LYS A 342 -3.23 9.44 -31.98
C LYS A 342 -2.96 10.94 -31.95
N ASP A 343 -3.96 11.75 -31.61
CA ASP A 343 -3.86 13.21 -31.54
C ASP A 343 -4.47 13.70 -30.21
N PRO A 344 -3.65 13.78 -29.14
CA PRO A 344 -4.16 14.04 -27.80
C PRO A 344 -4.84 15.42 -27.69
N LYS A 345 -4.39 16.41 -28.50
CA LYS A 345 -4.89 17.79 -28.48
C LYS A 345 -6.35 17.92 -28.93
N THR A 346 -6.86 16.99 -29.73
CA THR A 346 -8.24 16.98 -30.21
C THR A 346 -9.14 16.02 -29.43
N ASN A 347 -8.55 15.17 -28.56
CA ASN A 347 -9.27 14.22 -27.74
C ASN A 347 -9.89 14.90 -26.49
N LYS A 348 -11.01 15.59 -26.71
CA LYS A 348 -11.75 16.34 -25.67
C LYS A 348 -12.09 15.48 -24.45
N ARG A 349 -12.46 14.22 -24.65
CA ARG A 349 -12.76 13.28 -23.56
C ARG A 349 -11.53 13.10 -22.68
N PHE A 350 -10.41 12.69 -23.27
CA PHE A 350 -9.16 12.51 -22.54
C PHE A 350 -8.75 13.78 -21.78
N LEU A 351 -8.76 14.94 -22.45
CA LEU A 351 -8.37 16.21 -21.85
C LEU A 351 -9.28 16.59 -20.66
N LEU A 352 -10.59 16.38 -20.75
CA LEU A 352 -11.52 16.62 -19.64
C LEU A 352 -11.23 15.73 -18.43
N PHE A 353 -10.98 14.44 -18.66
CA PHE A 353 -10.68 13.51 -17.56
C PHE A 353 -9.32 13.83 -16.92
N VAL A 354 -8.31 14.21 -17.70
CA VAL A 354 -7.01 14.66 -17.16
C VAL A 354 -7.15 16.00 -16.42
N SER A 355 -7.94 16.96 -16.93
CA SER A 355 -8.27 18.20 -16.20
C SER A 355 -8.93 17.92 -14.86
N ALA A 356 -9.84 16.95 -14.81
CA ALA A 356 -10.51 16.57 -13.57
C ALA A 356 -9.52 15.99 -12.55
N VAL A 357 -8.54 15.21 -13.00
CA VAL A 357 -7.45 14.71 -12.14
C VAL A 357 -6.60 15.86 -11.62
N ILE A 358 -6.17 16.79 -12.49
CA ILE A 358 -5.34 17.95 -12.08
C ILE A 358 -6.05 18.77 -10.99
N GLU A 359 -7.32 19.13 -11.23
CA GLU A 359 -8.11 19.88 -10.27
C GLU A 359 -8.38 19.10 -8.98
N ALA A 360 -8.71 17.81 -9.08
CA ALA A 360 -9.00 16.97 -7.92
C ALA A 360 -7.79 16.81 -7.00
N ILE A 361 -6.59 16.55 -7.56
CA ILE A 361 -5.39 16.40 -6.75
C ILE A 361 -4.99 17.75 -6.15
N ASP A 362 -5.04 18.86 -6.88
CA ASP A 362 -4.69 20.17 -6.32
C ASP A 362 -5.62 20.59 -5.16
N ARG A 363 -6.92 20.33 -5.27
CA ARG A 363 -7.90 20.66 -4.21
C ARG A 363 -7.77 19.74 -2.99
N TYR A 364 -7.47 18.45 -3.21
CA TYR A 364 -7.62 17.43 -2.19
C TYR A 364 -6.34 16.62 -1.91
N TYR A 365 -5.15 17.12 -2.29
CA TYR A 365 -3.88 16.45 -1.98
C TYR A 365 -3.68 16.15 -0.49
N PRO A 366 -4.19 16.96 0.49
CA PRO A 366 -4.07 16.58 1.90
C PRO A 366 -4.73 15.23 2.20
N LEU A 367 -5.86 14.90 1.55
CA LEU A 367 -6.49 13.58 1.69
C LEU A 367 -5.67 12.46 1.04
N LEU A 368 -5.00 12.73 -0.09
CA LEU A 368 -4.09 11.74 -0.67
C LEU A 368 -2.92 11.45 0.29
N ARG A 369 -2.36 12.48 0.94
CA ARG A 369 -1.32 12.28 1.96
C ARG A 369 -1.84 11.45 3.13
N VAL A 370 -3.06 11.70 3.61
CA VAL A 370 -3.72 10.88 4.65
C VAL A 370 -3.74 9.39 4.29
N THR A 371 -4.05 9.03 3.04
CA THR A 371 -4.12 7.61 2.63
C THR A 371 -2.78 6.86 2.70
N THR A 372 -1.68 7.59 2.90
CA THR A 372 -0.31 7.07 2.96
C THR A 372 0.34 7.33 4.32
N ALA A 373 -0.42 7.83 5.29
CA ALA A 373 0.05 8.19 6.62
C ALA A 373 0.11 6.96 7.54
N SER A 374 1.33 6.53 7.84
CA SER A 374 1.65 5.54 8.87
C SER A 374 3.03 5.83 9.45
N ALA A 375 3.27 5.38 10.68
CA ALA A 375 4.59 5.49 11.30
C ALA A 375 5.67 4.83 10.43
N THR A 376 5.34 3.71 9.78
CA THR A 376 6.25 2.92 8.97
C THR A 376 6.62 3.62 7.65
N ASN A 377 5.64 4.23 6.95
CA ASN A 377 5.85 4.90 5.66
C ASN A 377 6.52 6.27 5.81
N ASP A 378 6.43 6.92 6.98
CA ASP A 378 7.18 8.16 7.27
C ASP A 378 8.70 7.96 7.14
N HIS A 379 9.20 6.74 7.38
CA HIS A 379 10.62 6.42 7.20
C HIS A 379 11.03 6.17 5.75
N ARG A 380 10.06 6.05 4.83
CA ARG A 380 10.31 5.76 3.41
C ARG A 380 10.29 7.03 2.57
N LEU A 381 9.28 7.88 2.74
CA LEU A 381 9.05 9.04 1.87
C LEU A 381 10.20 10.06 1.92
N GLY A 382 10.54 10.66 0.77
CA GLY A 382 11.53 11.75 0.69
C GLY A 382 12.97 11.36 0.36
N GLY A 383 13.24 10.13 -0.09
CA GLY A 383 14.55 9.74 -0.61
C GLY A 383 14.60 8.29 -1.11
N HIS A 384 15.73 7.89 -1.70
CA HIS A 384 15.99 6.52 -2.18
C HIS A 384 14.84 5.96 -3.06
N GLU A 385 14.50 6.69 -4.13
CA GLU A 385 13.41 6.39 -5.09
C GLU A 385 11.97 6.50 -4.55
N ALA A 386 11.76 6.71 -3.25
CA ALA A 386 10.45 7.04 -2.72
C ALA A 386 10.12 8.52 -2.96
N PRO A 387 8.90 8.89 -3.39
CA PRO A 387 8.54 10.29 -3.65
C PRO A 387 8.60 11.15 -2.39
N PRO A 388 8.84 12.48 -2.50
CA PRO A 388 8.73 13.39 -1.38
C PRO A 388 7.28 13.48 -0.87
N ALA A 389 7.09 13.95 0.37
CA ALA A 389 5.76 14.23 0.92
C ALA A 389 5.11 15.52 0.36
N ILE A 390 5.63 16.02 -0.77
CA ILE A 390 5.07 17.12 -1.55
C ILE A 390 4.31 16.49 -2.72
N ILE A 391 3.00 16.41 -2.62
CA ILE A 391 2.17 15.83 -3.69
C ILE A 391 2.21 16.76 -4.90
N SER A 392 2.57 16.19 -6.06
CA SER A 392 2.58 16.86 -7.35
C SER A 392 2.24 15.88 -8.47
N ILE A 393 1.75 16.42 -9.58
CA ILE A 393 1.44 15.65 -10.78
C ILE A 393 2.57 15.77 -11.80
N PHE A 394 3.04 14.63 -12.29
CA PHE A 394 3.84 14.56 -13.51
C PHE A 394 2.95 14.28 -14.72
N LEU A 395 2.99 15.15 -15.74
CA LEU A 395 2.28 14.93 -17.01
C LEU A 395 3.23 14.61 -18.18
N GLY A 396 4.51 14.94 -18.04
CA GLY A 396 5.45 14.98 -19.16
C GLY A 396 5.28 16.23 -20.02
N ASP A 397 6.29 16.56 -20.82
CA ASP A 397 6.37 17.85 -21.51
C ASP A 397 5.35 18.01 -22.63
N GLU A 398 5.02 16.92 -23.32
CA GLU A 398 4.00 16.91 -24.38
C GLU A 398 2.63 17.35 -23.83
N LEU A 399 2.12 16.64 -22.82
CA LEU A 399 0.82 16.94 -22.24
C LEU A 399 0.80 18.30 -21.55
N THR A 400 1.86 18.65 -20.79
CA THR A 400 1.97 19.98 -20.19
C THR A 400 1.86 21.08 -21.26
N SER A 401 2.57 20.93 -22.39
CA SER A 401 2.51 21.91 -23.49
C SER A 401 1.13 21.99 -24.13
N ILE A 402 0.42 20.86 -24.28
CA ILE A 402 -0.97 20.84 -24.79
C ILE A 402 -1.89 21.63 -23.86
N PHE A 403 -1.84 21.38 -22.54
CA PHE A 403 -2.67 22.12 -21.58
C PHE A 403 -2.33 23.61 -21.54
N GLU A 404 -1.04 23.98 -21.59
CA GLU A 404 -0.62 25.38 -21.68
C GLU A 404 -1.10 26.08 -22.94
N ASN A 405 -0.99 25.41 -24.09
CA ASN A 405 -1.46 25.97 -25.36
C ASN A 405 -2.96 26.24 -25.34
N ILE A 406 -3.76 25.31 -24.78
CA ILE A 406 -5.20 25.49 -24.63
C ILE A 406 -5.52 26.62 -23.63
N ALA A 407 -4.95 26.56 -22.43
CA ALA A 407 -5.35 27.44 -21.33
C ALA A 407 -4.80 28.87 -21.46
N LEU A 408 -3.53 28.99 -21.86
CA LEU A 408 -2.81 30.26 -21.93
C LEU A 408 -2.78 30.85 -23.35
N LYS A 409 -3.38 30.16 -24.33
CA LYS A 409 -3.33 30.53 -25.75
C LYS A 409 -1.90 30.70 -26.28
N LYS A 410 -0.96 29.94 -25.72
CA LYS A 410 0.43 29.88 -26.20
C LYS A 410 0.52 29.05 -27.47
N LYS A 411 1.65 29.17 -28.17
CA LYS A 411 2.05 28.31 -29.30
C LYS A 411 3.37 27.61 -28.97
N LEU A 412 3.42 26.93 -27.84
CA LEU A 412 4.58 26.12 -27.47
C LEU A 412 4.69 24.93 -28.43
N PRO A 413 5.91 24.56 -28.86
CA PRO A 413 6.11 23.34 -29.61
C PRO A 413 5.67 22.15 -28.75
N VAL A 414 4.88 21.25 -29.34
CA VAL A 414 4.50 19.99 -28.71
C VAL A 414 5.55 18.97 -29.13
N SER A 415 6.23 18.35 -28.16
CA SER A 415 7.28 17.35 -28.41
C SER A 415 6.70 16.20 -29.25
N GLU A 416 7.29 15.90 -30.40
CA GLU A 416 6.88 14.80 -31.28
C GLU A 416 7.79 13.58 -31.10
N MET A 417 7.27 12.38 -31.38
CA MET A 417 8.09 11.17 -31.45
C MET A 417 9.21 11.36 -32.49
N SER A 418 10.46 11.18 -32.08
CA SER A 418 11.60 11.26 -32.98
C SER A 418 12.16 9.87 -33.28
N LYS A 419 12.98 9.75 -34.33
CA LYS A 419 13.68 8.49 -34.64
C LYS A 419 15.07 8.54 -34.03
N LEU A 420 15.38 7.59 -33.16
CA LEU A 420 16.71 7.41 -32.60
C LEU A 420 17.45 6.36 -33.44
N ASN A 421 18.47 6.82 -34.16
CA ASN A 421 19.44 5.95 -34.79
C ASN A 421 20.60 5.74 -33.81
N LEU A 422 20.83 4.50 -33.40
CA LEU A 422 21.88 4.13 -32.46
C LEU A 422 23.28 4.04 -33.11
N GLY A 423 23.38 4.28 -34.43
CA GLY A 423 24.65 4.30 -35.16
C GLY A 423 25.29 2.92 -35.32
N VAL A 424 24.52 1.84 -35.12
CA VAL A 424 24.97 0.46 -35.27
C VAL A 424 23.99 -0.28 -36.18
N ASP A 425 24.48 -0.76 -37.33
CA ASP A 425 23.65 -1.36 -38.40
C ASP A 425 22.92 -2.64 -37.98
N VAL A 426 23.39 -3.33 -36.92
CA VAL A 426 22.73 -4.53 -36.39
C VAL A 426 21.50 -4.22 -35.53
N LEU A 427 21.29 -2.96 -35.14
CA LEU A 427 20.16 -2.54 -34.31
C LEU A 427 19.15 -1.74 -35.12
N PRO A 428 17.83 -1.98 -34.92
CA PRO A 428 16.81 -1.22 -35.62
C PRO A 428 16.79 0.24 -35.14
N THR A 429 16.46 1.16 -36.05
CA THR A 429 16.08 2.53 -35.68
C THR A 429 14.85 2.48 -34.79
N LEU A 430 14.96 3.06 -33.60
CA LEU A 430 13.88 3.08 -32.62
C LEU A 430 13.06 4.36 -32.77
N ASN A 431 11.77 4.27 -32.51
CA ASN A 431 10.96 5.47 -32.25
C ASN A 431 11.12 5.82 -30.77
N THR A 432 11.41 7.08 -30.47
CA THR A 432 11.46 7.57 -29.08
C THR A 432 10.09 8.07 -28.67
N ASP A 433 9.78 7.87 -27.38
CA ASP A 433 8.61 8.47 -26.76
C ASP A 433 8.78 10.00 -26.70
N SER A 434 7.67 10.74 -26.63
CA SER A 434 7.62 12.21 -26.67
C SER A 434 8.16 12.89 -25.40
N GLY A 435 8.46 12.14 -24.33
CA GLY A 435 9.04 12.63 -23.09
C GLY A 435 9.63 11.51 -22.22
N ASP A 436 10.51 11.88 -21.29
CA ASP A 436 11.14 10.96 -20.36
C ASP A 436 10.21 10.62 -19.17
N ARG A 437 10.48 9.52 -18.47
CA ARG A 437 9.72 9.10 -17.29
C ARG A 437 10.28 9.74 -16.03
N ASN A 438 9.42 10.32 -15.20
CA ASN A 438 9.82 10.82 -13.89
C ASN A 438 9.50 9.79 -12.80
N ARG A 439 10.55 9.24 -12.17
CA ARG A 439 10.45 8.28 -11.06
C ARG A 439 10.18 8.93 -9.69
N THR A 440 10.47 10.22 -9.56
CA THR A 440 10.43 10.94 -8.28
C THR A 440 9.06 11.56 -7.96
N SER A 441 8.18 11.63 -8.97
CA SER A 441 6.86 12.23 -8.82
C SER A 441 5.90 11.32 -8.02
N PRO A 442 5.15 11.87 -7.05
CA PRO A 442 4.12 11.16 -6.31
C PRO A 442 3.00 10.60 -7.18
N PHE A 443 2.51 11.38 -8.15
CA PHE A 443 1.34 11.06 -8.97
C PHE A 443 1.65 11.30 -10.45
N ALA A 444 1.99 10.25 -11.19
CA ALA A 444 2.53 10.38 -12.54
C ALA A 444 1.60 9.83 -13.61
N PHE A 445 1.35 10.61 -14.67
CA PHE A 445 0.74 10.08 -15.88
C PHE A 445 1.76 9.19 -16.62
N THR A 446 1.42 7.92 -16.82
CA THR A 446 2.31 6.92 -17.45
C THR A 446 1.77 6.40 -18.78
N GLY A 447 1.21 7.32 -19.57
CA GLY A 447 0.80 7.10 -20.97
C GLY A 447 -0.68 6.79 -21.15
N ASN A 448 -1.31 6.04 -20.25
CA ASN A 448 -2.75 5.70 -20.33
C ASN A 448 -3.44 5.48 -18.97
N LYS A 449 -2.77 5.92 -17.90
CA LYS A 449 -3.14 5.74 -16.49
C LYS A 449 -2.34 6.70 -15.64
N PHE A 450 -2.75 6.86 -14.39
CA PHE A 450 -1.95 7.56 -13.38
C PHE A 450 -1.39 6.57 -12.37
N GLU A 451 -0.12 6.73 -12.03
CA GLU A 451 0.59 5.92 -11.07
C GLU A 451 0.79 6.72 -9.78
N PHE A 452 0.23 6.24 -8.67
CA PHE A 452 0.40 6.83 -7.35
C PHE A 452 1.44 6.04 -6.55
N ARG A 453 2.60 6.67 -6.25
CA ARG A 453 3.80 6.00 -5.72
C ARG A 453 4.03 6.16 -4.21
N MET A 454 3.24 7.03 -3.58
CA MET A 454 3.33 7.27 -2.13
C MET A 454 2.80 6.15 -1.22
N PRO A 455 1.87 5.26 -1.62
CA PRO A 455 1.44 4.17 -0.75
C PRO A 455 2.59 3.26 -0.33
N GLY A 456 2.55 2.81 0.93
CA GLY A 456 3.54 1.92 1.51
C GLY A 456 3.33 0.45 1.13
N SER A 457 4.38 -0.35 1.17
CA SER A 457 4.35 -1.78 0.86
C SER A 457 3.46 -2.61 1.79
N SER A 458 3.12 -2.13 3.00
CA SER A 458 2.21 -2.84 3.92
C SER A 458 0.75 -2.35 3.86
N SER A 459 0.47 -1.22 3.21
CA SER A 459 -0.89 -0.63 3.21
C SER A 459 -1.84 -1.27 2.19
N THR A 460 -3.14 -1.27 2.46
CA THR A 460 -4.11 -1.71 1.44
C THR A 460 -4.27 -0.67 0.31
N PRO A 461 -4.29 -1.08 -0.96
CA PRO A 461 -4.51 -0.18 -2.09
C PRO A 461 -5.94 0.40 -2.12
N ALA A 462 -6.91 -0.25 -1.43
CA ALA A 462 -8.30 0.21 -1.36
C ALA A 462 -8.44 1.63 -0.83
N THR A 463 -7.66 2.00 0.19
CA THR A 463 -7.75 3.32 0.83
C THR A 463 -7.41 4.44 -0.17
N SER A 464 -6.29 4.30 -0.88
CA SER A 464 -5.87 5.28 -1.88
C SER A 464 -6.78 5.31 -3.09
N ALA A 465 -7.22 4.14 -3.58
CA ALA A 465 -8.13 4.08 -4.72
C ALA A 465 -9.49 4.73 -4.38
N ALA A 466 -10.01 4.53 -3.17
CA ALA A 466 -11.23 5.17 -2.71
C ALA A 466 -11.09 6.71 -2.67
N ALA A 467 -9.99 7.22 -2.13
CA ALA A 467 -9.73 8.66 -2.09
C ALA A 467 -9.62 9.27 -3.50
N ILE A 468 -8.86 8.65 -4.41
CA ILE A 468 -8.73 9.11 -5.80
C ILE A 468 -10.10 9.08 -6.50
N ASN A 469 -10.87 8.00 -6.32
CA ASN A 469 -12.21 7.89 -6.91
C ASN A 469 -13.16 8.98 -6.39
N ALA A 470 -13.13 9.27 -5.08
CA ALA A 470 -13.95 10.30 -4.47
C ALA A 470 -13.60 11.70 -5.00
N THR A 471 -12.32 12.08 -4.95
CA THR A 471 -11.86 13.42 -5.32
C THR A 471 -12.04 13.69 -6.81
N VAL A 472 -11.66 12.74 -7.67
CA VAL A 472 -11.87 12.85 -9.12
C VAL A 472 -13.35 12.81 -9.46
N GLY A 473 -14.11 11.91 -8.83
CA GLY A 473 -15.56 11.84 -9.02
C GLY A 473 -16.27 13.15 -8.67
N LYS A 474 -15.85 13.83 -7.59
CA LYS A 474 -16.41 15.11 -7.15
C LYS A 474 -16.23 16.19 -8.22
N VAL A 475 -15.03 16.29 -8.80
CA VAL A 475 -14.74 17.24 -9.88
C VAL A 475 -15.49 16.86 -11.17
N LEU A 476 -15.56 15.56 -11.52
CA LEU A 476 -16.32 15.09 -12.67
C LEU A 476 -17.82 15.42 -12.54
N LYS A 477 -18.38 15.35 -11.33
CA LYS A 477 -19.76 15.78 -11.08
C LYS A 477 -19.95 17.26 -11.42
N GLU A 478 -19.06 18.13 -10.97
CA GLU A 478 -19.12 19.57 -11.25
C GLU A 478 -18.99 19.87 -12.75
N TYR A 479 -18.11 19.14 -13.44
CA TYR A 479 -17.97 19.24 -14.89
C TYR A 479 -19.24 18.75 -15.61
N ALA A 480 -19.81 17.63 -15.18
CA ALA A 480 -21.05 17.09 -15.74
C ALA A 480 -22.22 18.06 -15.55
N ASP A 481 -22.38 18.62 -14.34
CA ASP A 481 -23.41 19.60 -14.02
C ASP A 481 -23.35 20.82 -14.97
N LYS A 482 -22.13 21.25 -15.37
CA LYS A 482 -21.94 22.35 -16.31
C LYS A 482 -22.21 21.94 -17.76
N LEU A 483 -21.74 20.77 -18.19
CA LEU A 483 -21.91 20.28 -19.55
C LEU A 483 -23.38 19.96 -19.86
N GLU A 484 -24.11 19.35 -18.93
CA GLU A 484 -25.54 19.01 -19.09
C GLU A 484 -26.45 20.24 -19.26
N LYS A 485 -26.04 21.39 -18.69
CA LYS A 485 -26.76 22.68 -18.85
C LYS A 485 -26.37 23.44 -20.12
N THR A 486 -25.36 22.97 -20.85
CA THR A 486 -24.82 23.66 -22.03
C THR A 486 -25.59 23.25 -23.29
N GLN A 487 -25.97 24.23 -24.12
CA GLN A 487 -26.58 23.95 -25.42
C GLN A 487 -25.58 23.26 -26.35
N LYS A 488 -26.04 22.33 -27.21
CA LYS A 488 -25.17 21.53 -28.09
C LYS A 488 -24.20 22.36 -28.94
N LYS A 489 -24.62 23.54 -29.41
CA LYS A 489 -23.77 24.47 -30.19
C LYS A 489 -22.62 25.09 -29.39
N ASP A 490 -22.76 25.19 -28.07
CA ASP A 490 -21.81 25.83 -27.15
C ASP A 490 -20.94 24.80 -26.40
N LEU A 491 -21.17 23.50 -26.63
CA LEU A 491 -20.51 22.41 -25.90
C LEU A 491 -18.98 22.50 -25.99
N ASP A 492 -18.44 22.71 -27.18
CA ASP A 492 -16.98 22.82 -27.41
C ASP A 492 -16.37 24.02 -26.69
N LYS A 493 -17.10 25.12 -26.63
CA LYS A 493 -16.70 26.32 -25.90
C LYS A 493 -16.66 26.03 -24.40
N THR A 494 -17.70 25.40 -23.86
CA THR A 494 -17.75 25.01 -22.43
C THR A 494 -16.64 24.03 -22.07
N ILE A 495 -16.37 23.02 -22.92
CA ILE A 495 -15.27 22.06 -22.71
C ILE A 495 -13.92 22.79 -22.64
N THR A 496 -13.67 23.67 -23.61
CA THR A 496 -12.43 24.47 -23.65
C THR A 496 -12.31 25.36 -22.42
N GLU A 497 -13.42 25.93 -21.96
CA GLU A 497 -13.46 26.76 -20.75
C GLU A 497 -13.16 25.95 -19.49
N ILE A 498 -13.72 24.74 -19.35
CA ILE A 498 -13.43 23.82 -18.24
C ILE A 498 -11.93 23.50 -18.21
N ILE A 499 -11.38 23.05 -19.33
CA ILE A 499 -9.95 22.69 -19.43
C ILE A 499 -9.06 23.90 -19.11
N THR A 500 -9.41 25.08 -19.64
CA THR A 500 -8.68 26.33 -19.39
C THR A 500 -8.69 26.71 -17.92
N ASN A 501 -9.86 26.63 -17.27
CA ASN A 501 -10.02 26.98 -15.86
C ASN A 501 -9.29 25.98 -14.95
N ALA A 502 -9.38 24.68 -15.25
CA ALA A 502 -8.66 23.65 -14.51
C ALA A 502 -7.16 23.93 -14.49
N TYR A 503 -6.55 24.18 -15.67
CA TYR A 503 -5.11 24.47 -15.73
C TYR A 503 -4.75 25.80 -15.05
N LYS A 504 -5.50 26.87 -15.30
CA LYS A 504 -5.18 28.19 -14.73
C LYS A 504 -5.26 28.24 -13.20
N LYS A 505 -6.21 27.52 -12.61
CA LYS A 505 -6.44 27.53 -11.16
C LYS A 505 -5.62 26.46 -10.45
N HIS A 506 -5.45 25.29 -11.07
CA HIS A 506 -4.91 24.10 -10.42
C HIS A 506 -3.58 23.62 -11.02
N GLY A 507 -3.07 24.28 -12.06
CA GLY A 507 -1.79 23.93 -12.69
C GLY A 507 -0.57 24.07 -11.78
N ARG A 508 -0.70 24.71 -10.61
CA ARG A 508 0.35 24.79 -9.59
C ARG A 508 0.84 23.41 -9.11
N ILE A 509 -0.04 22.39 -9.14
CA ILE A 509 0.26 21.02 -8.73
C ILE A 509 1.15 20.28 -9.73
N ILE A 510 1.28 20.78 -10.97
CA ILE A 510 2.02 20.13 -12.04
C ILE A 510 3.52 20.44 -11.86
N PHE A 511 4.33 19.39 -11.79
CA PHE A 511 5.77 19.49 -11.71
C PHE A 511 6.44 18.34 -12.47
N ASN A 512 7.17 18.69 -13.53
CA ASN A 512 7.88 17.73 -14.39
C ASN A 512 9.35 17.50 -13.99
N GLY A 513 9.87 18.23 -13.02
CA GLY A 513 11.29 18.21 -12.62
C GLY A 513 11.64 17.17 -11.54
N ASN A 514 12.87 17.27 -11.02
CA ASN A 514 13.35 16.40 -9.95
C ASN A 514 12.67 16.70 -8.61
N GLY A 515 11.83 15.77 -8.13
CA GLY A 515 11.09 15.92 -6.86
C GLY A 515 11.96 15.94 -5.61
N TYR A 516 13.23 15.50 -5.68
CA TYR A 516 14.14 15.49 -4.52
C TYR A 516 14.90 16.78 -4.31
N SER A 517 14.90 17.65 -5.31
CA SER A 517 15.74 18.84 -5.33
C SER A 517 15.28 19.84 -4.26
N ASP A 518 16.24 20.53 -3.63
CA ASP A 518 15.90 21.58 -2.65
C ASP A 518 15.25 22.78 -3.34
N GLU A 519 15.47 22.96 -4.63
CA GLU A 519 14.76 23.93 -5.47
C GLU A 519 13.27 23.58 -5.53
N TRP A 520 12.91 22.30 -5.71
CA TRP A 520 11.50 21.90 -5.71
C TRP A 520 10.83 22.16 -4.37
N LYS A 521 11.49 21.87 -3.25
CA LYS A 521 10.94 22.16 -1.91
C LYS A 521 10.60 23.63 -1.74
N LYS A 522 11.52 24.53 -2.12
CA LYS A 522 11.32 25.99 -2.06
C LYS A 522 10.23 26.47 -3.04
N GLU A 523 10.19 25.90 -4.22
CA GLU A 523 9.20 26.25 -5.25
C GLU A 523 7.79 25.78 -4.89
N ALA A 524 7.65 24.56 -4.37
CA ALA A 524 6.39 24.01 -3.88
C ALA A 524 5.79 24.88 -2.78
N GLU A 525 6.61 25.32 -1.83
CA GLU A 525 6.19 26.25 -0.77
C GLU A 525 5.67 27.57 -1.35
N LYS A 526 6.39 28.17 -2.31
CA LYS A 526 5.91 29.39 -3.01
C LYS A 526 4.59 29.18 -3.74
N ARG A 527 4.33 27.97 -4.24
CA ARG A 527 3.06 27.58 -4.88
C ARG A 527 1.95 27.27 -3.86
N GLY A 528 2.26 27.22 -2.57
CA GLY A 528 1.32 26.85 -1.51
C GLY A 528 1.03 25.35 -1.42
N LEU A 529 1.96 24.52 -1.89
CA LEU A 529 1.92 23.07 -1.71
C LEU A 529 2.65 22.71 -0.42
N THR A 530 2.00 21.97 0.49
CA THR A 530 2.64 21.59 1.76
C THR A 530 3.55 20.38 1.61
N ASN A 531 4.60 20.34 2.43
CA ASN A 531 5.50 19.20 2.59
C ASN A 531 5.23 18.53 3.95
N GLU A 532 4.22 17.66 4.00
CA GLU A 532 3.79 17.05 5.26
C GLU A 532 4.51 15.73 5.53
N LEU A 533 5.71 15.81 6.09
CA LEU A 533 6.58 14.65 6.31
C LEU A 533 6.03 13.69 7.36
N SER A 534 5.33 14.19 8.38
CA SER A 534 4.99 13.39 9.55
C SER A 534 3.51 13.00 9.59
N SER A 535 3.24 11.72 9.86
CA SER A 535 1.89 11.16 9.84
C SER A 535 0.98 11.72 10.93
N ASN A 536 1.50 12.18 12.08
CA ASN A 536 0.69 12.82 13.13
C ASN A 536 -0.07 14.05 12.61
N LEU A 537 0.55 14.85 11.74
CA LEU A 537 -0.05 16.03 11.14
C LEU A 537 -0.94 15.65 9.96
N ALA A 538 -0.47 14.76 9.08
CA ALA A 538 -1.25 14.28 7.95
C ALA A 538 -2.59 13.68 8.37
N LEU A 539 -2.61 12.82 9.39
CA LEU A 539 -3.83 12.13 9.85
C LEU A 539 -4.94 13.09 10.30
N ARG A 540 -4.59 14.27 10.85
CA ARG A 540 -5.56 15.28 11.30
C ARG A 540 -6.43 15.82 10.18
N LYS A 541 -5.98 15.71 8.92
CA LYS A 541 -6.73 16.14 7.74
C LYS A 541 -8.05 15.37 7.54
N HIS A 542 -8.23 14.23 8.21
CA HIS A 542 -9.53 13.58 8.34
C HIS A 542 -10.61 14.46 9.00
N LEU A 543 -10.20 15.45 9.80
CA LEU A 543 -11.08 16.34 10.57
C LEU A 543 -11.32 17.69 9.87
N ASP A 544 -10.58 17.99 8.80
CA ASP A 544 -10.74 19.23 8.05
C ASP A 544 -12.15 19.29 7.44
N SER A 545 -12.84 20.43 7.60
CA SER A 545 -14.24 20.59 7.20
C SER A 545 -14.47 20.32 5.71
N GLU A 546 -13.54 20.74 4.86
CA GLU A 546 -13.59 20.51 3.42
C GLU A 546 -13.49 19.01 3.08
N ILE A 547 -12.63 18.26 3.78
CA ILE A 547 -12.46 16.81 3.58
C ILE A 547 -13.70 16.06 4.09
N LEU A 548 -14.22 16.43 5.26
CA LEU A 548 -15.46 15.86 5.80
C LEU A 548 -16.64 16.07 4.84
N GLN A 549 -16.81 17.28 4.33
CA GLN A 549 -17.88 17.58 3.38
C GLN A 549 -17.72 16.80 2.06
N MET A 550 -16.50 16.73 1.52
CA MET A 550 -16.23 16.05 0.27
C MET A 550 -16.45 14.53 0.40
N THR A 551 -15.94 13.91 1.46
CA THR A 551 -16.11 12.47 1.70
C THR A 551 -17.56 12.08 1.93
N GLU A 552 -18.35 12.95 2.59
CA GLU A 552 -19.78 12.74 2.80
C GLU A 552 -20.59 12.93 1.50
N GLU A 553 -20.33 14.00 0.73
CA GLU A 553 -21.02 14.24 -0.55
C GLU A 553 -20.78 13.13 -1.58
N THR A 554 -19.57 12.58 -1.60
CA THR A 554 -19.20 11.47 -2.50
C THR A 554 -19.69 10.12 -1.99
N GLY A 555 -20.20 10.05 -0.75
CA GLY A 555 -20.55 8.81 -0.07
C GLY A 555 -19.35 7.95 0.29
N MET A 556 -18.11 8.47 0.21
CA MET A 556 -16.91 7.72 0.58
C MET A 556 -16.93 7.35 2.06
N LEU A 557 -17.07 8.36 2.93
CA LEU A 557 -17.12 8.24 4.38
C LEU A 557 -18.18 9.19 4.93
N SER A 558 -18.95 8.75 5.91
CA SER A 558 -19.71 9.67 6.77
C SER A 558 -18.75 10.47 7.66
N LYS A 559 -19.23 11.58 8.22
CA LYS A 559 -18.46 12.37 9.19
C LYS A 559 -17.95 11.52 10.36
N GLN A 560 -18.79 10.62 10.89
CA GLN A 560 -18.41 9.72 11.98
C GLN A 560 -17.37 8.69 11.53
N GLU A 561 -17.53 8.12 10.32
CA GLU A 561 -16.56 7.16 9.75
C GLU A 561 -15.18 7.80 9.50
N SER A 562 -15.12 9.09 9.15
CA SER A 562 -13.85 9.83 8.99
C SER A 562 -13.17 10.11 10.34
N ILE A 563 -13.93 10.58 11.33
CA ILE A 563 -13.42 10.83 12.70
C ILE A 563 -12.90 9.52 13.32
N ALA A 564 -13.63 8.41 13.14
CA ALA A 564 -13.23 7.10 13.61
C ALA A 564 -11.90 6.63 12.99
N ARG A 565 -11.72 6.84 11.69
CA ARG A 565 -10.45 6.53 11.01
C ARG A 565 -9.29 7.36 11.55
N TYR A 566 -9.51 8.66 11.79
CA TYR A 566 -8.51 9.49 12.48
C TYR A 566 -8.12 8.88 13.83
N ASN A 567 -9.09 8.59 14.70
CA ASN A 567 -8.83 8.06 16.03
C ASN A 567 -8.05 6.74 15.97
N ALA A 568 -8.52 5.78 15.17
CA ALA A 568 -7.89 4.48 15.03
C ALA A 568 -6.45 4.56 14.50
N TYR A 569 -6.21 5.39 13.48
CA TYR A 569 -4.87 5.51 12.88
C TYR A 569 -3.91 6.32 13.74
N ALA A 570 -4.39 7.35 14.44
CA ALA A 570 -3.60 8.14 15.37
C ALA A 570 -3.17 7.31 16.60
N GLU A 571 -4.07 6.48 17.13
CA GLU A 571 -3.74 5.52 18.20
C GLU A 571 -2.73 4.48 17.72
N ARG A 572 -2.91 3.93 16.51
CA ARG A 572 -1.95 2.99 15.89
C ARG A 572 -0.58 3.62 15.72
N TYR A 573 -0.50 4.87 15.26
CA TYR A 573 0.74 5.62 15.09
C TYR A 573 1.52 5.71 16.40
N VAL A 574 0.86 6.13 17.49
CA VAL A 574 1.49 6.20 18.82
C VAL A 574 1.91 4.82 19.29
N THR A 575 1.05 3.82 19.10
CA THR A 575 1.31 2.45 19.54
C THR A 575 2.54 1.86 18.85
N HIS A 576 2.69 2.04 17.53
CA HIS A 576 3.88 1.59 16.80
C HIS A 576 5.15 2.21 17.37
N LEU A 577 5.20 3.54 17.52
CA LEU A 577 6.39 4.22 18.06
C LEU A 577 6.71 3.81 19.50
N VAL A 578 5.69 3.51 20.32
CA VAL A 578 5.90 2.98 21.67
C VAL A 578 6.46 1.56 21.65
N ILE A 579 5.95 0.69 20.78
CA ILE A 579 6.47 -0.69 20.62
C ILE A 579 7.92 -0.63 20.18
N GLU A 580 8.23 0.13 19.12
CA GLU A 580 9.61 0.31 18.65
C GLU A 580 10.53 0.84 19.77
N SER A 581 10.09 1.88 20.49
CA SER A 581 10.89 2.45 21.58
C SER A 581 11.18 1.44 22.68
N LYS A 582 10.19 0.63 23.07
CA LYS A 582 10.36 -0.42 24.09
C LYS A 582 11.27 -1.54 23.60
N THR A 583 11.11 -1.98 22.35
CA THR A 583 11.93 -3.03 21.76
C THR A 583 13.39 -2.60 21.69
N LEU A 584 13.69 -1.37 21.24
CA LEU A 584 15.07 -0.88 21.20
C LEU A 584 15.65 -0.72 22.62
N ILE A 585 14.87 -0.27 23.60
CA ILE A 585 15.30 -0.21 25.00
C ILE A 585 15.65 -1.61 25.53
N ASP A 586 14.83 -2.61 25.21
CA ASP A 586 15.03 -3.98 25.70
C ASP A 586 16.33 -4.58 25.13
N ILE A 587 16.51 -4.50 23.81
CA ILE A 587 17.74 -4.94 23.11
C ILE A 587 18.96 -4.16 23.62
N ALA A 588 18.83 -2.85 23.78
CA ALA A 588 19.93 -2.01 24.25
C ALA A 588 20.37 -2.39 25.68
N ASN A 589 19.43 -2.75 26.56
CA ASN A 589 19.72 -3.16 27.93
C ASN A 589 20.23 -4.60 28.05
N LYS A 590 19.66 -5.54 27.29
CA LYS A 590 19.91 -6.98 27.47
C LYS A 590 21.04 -7.52 26.60
N ASP A 591 21.28 -6.92 25.43
CA ASP A 591 22.26 -7.43 24.46
C ASP A 591 23.42 -6.45 24.27
N ILE A 592 23.13 -5.21 23.88
CA ILE A 592 24.16 -4.24 23.46
C ILE A 592 24.97 -3.72 24.65
N LEU A 593 24.30 -3.35 25.74
CA LEU A 593 24.98 -2.84 26.94
C LEU A 593 25.92 -3.88 27.57
N PRO A 594 25.50 -5.14 27.81
CA PRO A 594 26.40 -6.18 28.31
C PRO A 594 27.56 -6.49 27.36
N ALA A 595 27.33 -6.51 26.04
CA ALA A 595 28.39 -6.69 25.05
C ALA A 595 29.45 -5.57 25.13
N GLY A 596 29.01 -4.31 25.17
CA GLY A 596 29.89 -3.15 25.31
C GLY A 596 30.71 -3.17 26.62
N LEU A 597 30.08 -3.53 27.74
CA LEU A 597 30.78 -3.65 29.04
C LEU A 597 31.79 -4.81 29.06
N LYS A 598 31.42 -5.97 28.51
CA LYS A 598 32.32 -7.13 28.41
C LYS A 598 33.56 -6.80 27.58
N TYR A 599 33.38 -6.12 26.45
CA TYR A 599 34.48 -5.71 25.60
C TYR A 599 35.35 -4.63 26.25
N ALA A 600 34.74 -3.65 26.95
CA ALA A 600 35.48 -2.65 27.72
C ALA A 600 36.37 -3.29 28.79
N ASN A 601 35.88 -4.30 29.51
CA ASN A 601 36.69 -5.04 30.49
C ASN A 601 37.87 -5.77 29.84
N LEU A 602 37.64 -6.42 28.69
CA LEU A 602 38.69 -7.09 27.93
C LEU A 602 39.79 -6.12 27.46
N LEU A 603 39.40 -4.93 26.99
CA LEU A 603 40.35 -3.88 26.62
C LEU A 603 41.13 -3.37 27.83
N ALA A 604 40.46 -3.12 28.97
CA ALA A 604 41.11 -2.68 30.21
C ALA A 604 42.15 -3.70 30.71
N ASP A 605 41.80 -4.98 30.74
CA ASP A 605 42.71 -6.07 31.11
C ASP A 605 43.92 -6.15 30.17
N ASN A 606 43.70 -5.93 28.87
CA ASN A 606 44.77 -5.92 27.87
C ASN A 606 45.72 -4.74 28.08
N ILE A 607 45.18 -3.53 28.28
CA ILE A 607 45.94 -2.31 28.56
C ILE A 607 46.82 -2.49 29.79
N GLU A 608 46.28 -3.04 30.88
CA GLU A 608 47.05 -3.27 32.11
C GLU A 608 48.22 -4.25 31.88
N LYS A 609 47.99 -5.32 31.10
CA LYS A 609 49.02 -6.32 30.80
C LYS A 609 50.10 -5.78 29.87
N VAL A 610 49.74 -5.05 28.82
CA VAL A 610 50.68 -4.51 27.82
C VAL A 610 51.49 -3.33 28.38
N SER A 611 50.87 -2.49 29.22
CA SER A 611 51.52 -1.33 29.84
C SER A 611 52.70 -1.71 30.74
N LYS A 612 52.76 -2.95 31.23
CA LYS A 612 53.89 -3.49 32.02
C LYS A 612 55.17 -3.61 31.20
N PHE A 613 55.07 -3.73 29.87
CA PHE A 613 56.21 -3.78 28.96
C PHE A 613 56.60 -2.37 28.47
N ASN A 614 55.63 -1.63 27.95
CA ASN A 614 55.80 -0.23 27.55
C ASN A 614 54.45 0.46 27.48
N LYS A 615 54.28 1.57 28.21
CA LYS A 615 53.03 2.34 28.24
C LYS A 615 52.61 2.85 26.86
N ASN A 616 53.56 3.17 25.97
CA ASN A 616 53.25 3.67 24.63
C ASN A 616 52.56 2.61 23.75
N TYR A 617 52.70 1.31 24.04
CA TYR A 617 52.05 0.24 23.27
C TYR A 617 50.56 0.08 23.57
N ALA A 618 50.06 0.69 24.64
CA ALA A 618 48.64 0.63 25.03
C ALA A 618 47.81 1.83 24.54
N LYS A 619 48.43 2.84 23.93
CA LYS A 619 47.80 4.13 23.64
C LYS A 619 46.57 4.03 22.72
N GLU A 620 46.64 3.21 21.67
CA GLU A 620 45.51 3.02 20.75
C GLU A 620 44.36 2.25 21.42
N GLN A 621 44.68 1.28 22.27
CA GLN A 621 43.71 0.52 23.05
C GLN A 621 43.03 1.41 24.09
N GLU A 622 43.76 2.36 24.71
CA GLU A 622 43.18 3.36 25.61
C GLU A 622 42.18 4.28 24.89
N LEU A 623 42.47 4.70 23.65
CA LEU A 623 41.54 5.47 22.83
C LEU A 623 40.28 4.68 22.50
N LEU A 624 40.43 3.42 22.10
CA LEU A 624 39.31 2.52 21.84
C LEU A 624 38.46 2.27 23.09
N LEU A 625 39.11 2.01 24.24
CA LEU A 625 38.41 1.83 25.52
C LEU A 625 37.60 3.09 25.88
N LYS A 626 38.19 4.28 25.68
CA LYS A 626 37.48 5.56 25.91
C LYS A 626 36.26 5.69 25.00
N GLU A 627 36.38 5.33 23.72
CA GLU A 627 35.26 5.33 22.78
C GLU A 627 34.14 4.37 23.22
N VAL A 628 34.49 3.13 23.59
CA VAL A 628 33.51 2.13 24.06
C VAL A 628 32.81 2.60 25.34
N ILE A 629 33.56 3.08 26.34
CA ILE A 629 32.98 3.58 27.61
C ILE A 629 32.08 4.80 27.36
N MET A 630 32.46 5.70 26.46
CA MET A 630 31.66 6.86 26.10
C MET A 630 30.33 6.43 25.46
N ASN A 631 30.36 5.51 24.50
CA ASN A 631 29.13 5.00 23.88
C ASN A 631 28.27 4.20 24.87
N VAL A 632 28.85 3.39 25.76
CA VAL A 632 28.12 2.71 26.85
C VAL A 632 27.44 3.71 27.79
N THR A 633 28.13 4.80 28.13
CA THR A 633 27.58 5.86 28.99
C THR A 633 26.41 6.57 28.30
N ASN A 634 26.59 6.92 27.01
CA ASN A 634 25.54 7.54 26.19
C ASN A 634 24.35 6.60 26.01
N LEU A 635 24.57 5.31 25.75
CA LEU A 635 23.54 4.29 25.65
C LEU A 635 22.65 4.28 26.89
N ARG A 636 23.24 4.19 28.10
CA ARG A 636 22.48 4.21 29.37
C ARG A 636 21.73 5.53 29.59
N LYS A 637 22.30 6.65 29.16
CA LYS A 637 21.65 7.97 29.26
C LYS A 637 20.42 8.04 28.35
N GLU A 638 20.56 7.62 27.09
CA GLU A 638 19.48 7.67 26.12
C GLU A 638 18.36 6.66 26.42
N ILE A 639 18.69 5.48 26.95
CA ILE A 639 17.69 4.54 27.49
C ILE A 639 16.79 5.23 28.54
N LYS A 640 17.40 5.81 29.59
CA LYS A 640 16.65 6.51 30.64
C LYS A 640 15.87 7.72 30.13
N SER A 641 16.39 8.39 29.11
CA SER A 641 15.73 9.51 28.44
C SER A 641 14.47 9.03 27.72
N LEU A 642 14.57 7.96 26.93
CA LEU A 642 13.47 7.39 26.16
C LEU A 642 12.39 6.77 27.06
N GLU A 643 12.75 6.07 28.14
CA GLU A 643 11.80 5.57 29.15
C GLU A 643 10.93 6.70 29.72
N LYS A 644 11.54 7.82 30.13
CA LYS A 644 10.80 8.99 30.64
C LYS A 644 9.90 9.60 29.57
N LYS A 645 10.35 9.64 28.32
CA LYS A 645 9.57 10.15 27.19
C LYS A 645 8.36 9.26 26.88
N ILE A 646 8.49 7.93 26.95
CA ILE A 646 7.37 6.99 26.82
C ILE A 646 6.31 7.28 27.87
N GLU A 647 6.68 7.44 29.15
CA GLU A 647 5.72 7.73 30.22
C GLU A 647 5.02 9.08 30.01
N LYS A 648 5.73 10.10 29.52
CA LYS A 648 5.11 11.39 29.14
C LYS A 648 4.05 11.23 28.05
N VAL A 649 4.36 10.49 26.97
CA VAL A 649 3.41 10.24 25.88
C VAL A 649 2.22 9.43 26.37
N LYS A 650 2.45 8.40 27.19
CA LYS A 650 1.39 7.54 27.73
C LYS A 650 0.38 8.31 28.59
N ASN A 651 0.86 9.27 29.37
CA ASN A 651 0.04 10.07 30.29
C ASN A 651 -0.76 11.20 29.61
N GLU A 652 -0.48 11.51 28.34
CA GLU A 652 -1.29 12.46 27.56
C GLU A 652 -2.62 11.82 27.15
N LYS A 653 -3.71 12.56 27.38
CA LYS A 653 -5.09 12.13 27.14
C LYS A 653 -5.64 12.65 25.81
N ASP A 654 -5.23 13.84 25.39
CA ASP A 654 -5.63 14.38 24.10
C ASP A 654 -4.88 13.66 22.99
N LEU A 655 -5.62 12.96 22.11
CA LEU A 655 -5.01 12.14 21.08
C LEU A 655 -4.16 12.96 20.09
N GLY A 656 -4.58 14.19 19.78
CA GLY A 656 -3.81 15.10 18.93
C GLY A 656 -2.45 15.42 19.56
N LYS A 657 -2.43 15.94 20.79
CA LYS A 657 -1.18 16.22 21.51
C LYS A 657 -0.35 14.96 21.72
N LYS A 658 -1.00 13.82 21.97
CA LYS A 658 -0.31 12.54 22.14
C LYS A 658 0.47 12.13 20.89
N THR A 659 -0.10 12.32 19.70
CA THR A 659 0.62 12.03 18.45
C THR A 659 1.75 13.01 18.19
N ASP A 660 1.60 14.30 18.55
CA ASP A 660 2.71 15.28 18.49
C ASP A 660 3.85 14.92 19.44
N LEU A 661 3.53 14.56 20.68
CA LEU A 661 4.53 14.11 21.65
C LEU A 661 5.21 12.82 21.20
N ALA A 662 4.47 11.88 20.60
CA ALA A 662 5.05 10.65 20.07
C ALA A 662 6.04 10.95 18.93
N ALA A 663 5.67 11.78 17.97
CA ALA A 663 6.56 12.21 16.88
C ALA A 663 7.80 12.95 17.43
N MET A 664 7.59 13.93 18.32
CA MET A 664 8.67 14.77 18.85
C MET A 664 9.61 14.01 19.79
N TYR A 665 9.12 13.08 20.60
CA TYR A 665 9.91 12.44 21.65
C TYR A 665 10.31 10.99 21.34
N LEU A 666 9.42 10.19 20.76
CA LEU A 666 9.70 8.77 20.53
C LEU A 666 10.48 8.58 19.23
N ALA A 667 10.04 9.17 18.12
CA ALA A 667 10.76 9.05 16.85
C ALA A 667 12.20 9.61 16.96
N THR A 668 12.37 10.81 17.52
CA THR A 668 13.71 11.38 17.76
C THR A 668 14.51 10.63 18.83
N GLY A 669 13.82 10.04 19.80
CA GLY A 669 14.44 9.25 20.87
C GLY A 669 14.98 7.91 20.38
N LEU A 670 14.29 7.26 19.44
CA LEU A 670 14.75 6.08 18.72
C LEU A 670 16.05 6.38 17.96
N GLU A 671 16.08 7.48 17.20
CA GLU A 671 17.29 7.92 16.49
C GLU A 671 18.45 8.20 17.45
N SER A 672 18.17 8.89 18.56
CA SER A 672 19.18 9.22 19.57
C SER A 672 19.76 7.97 20.25
N LEU A 673 18.92 6.97 20.56
CA LEU A 673 19.35 5.71 21.16
C LEU A 673 20.07 4.80 20.17
N ARG A 674 19.70 4.84 18.89
CA ARG A 674 20.36 4.10 17.82
C ARG A 674 21.85 4.47 17.68
N VAL A 675 22.20 5.75 17.78
CA VAL A 675 23.58 6.22 17.56
C VAL A 675 24.63 5.46 18.39
N PRO A 676 24.53 5.37 19.73
CA PRO A 676 25.49 4.60 20.52
C PRO A 676 25.42 3.09 20.24
N CYS A 677 24.27 2.53 19.85
CA CYS A 677 24.16 1.13 19.41
C CYS A 677 25.01 0.86 18.17
N ASP A 678 24.82 1.66 17.13
CA ASP A 678 25.53 1.52 15.85
C ASP A 678 27.04 1.76 16.02
N ASN A 679 27.44 2.67 16.91
CA ASN A 679 28.85 2.91 17.21
C ASN A 679 29.49 1.72 17.94
N LEU A 680 28.78 1.09 18.88
CA LEU A 680 29.28 -0.10 19.57
C LEU A 680 29.40 -1.29 18.61
N GLU A 681 28.45 -1.48 17.69
CA GLU A 681 28.51 -2.55 16.67
C GLU A 681 29.80 -2.47 15.83
N LYS A 682 30.26 -1.27 15.50
CA LYS A 682 31.46 -1.07 14.67
C LYS A 682 32.76 -1.49 15.33
N VAL A 683 32.81 -1.47 16.67
CA VAL A 683 34.08 -1.57 17.42
C VAL A 683 34.15 -2.77 18.35
N VAL A 684 33.00 -3.32 18.77
CA VAL A 684 32.94 -4.52 19.61
C VAL A 684 33.31 -5.74 18.78
N ASP A 685 34.11 -6.64 19.38
CA ASP A 685 34.48 -7.91 18.76
C ASP A 685 33.24 -8.70 18.32
N ASN A 686 33.24 -9.16 17.07
CA ASN A 686 32.18 -9.99 16.48
C ASN A 686 31.93 -11.29 17.28
N SER A 687 32.91 -11.81 18.03
CA SER A 687 32.69 -12.98 18.91
C SER A 687 31.86 -12.65 20.16
N ILE A 688 31.80 -11.37 20.54
CA ILE A 688 31.00 -10.85 21.65
C ILE A 688 29.66 -10.30 21.14
N TRP A 689 29.64 -9.76 19.91
CA TRP A 689 28.45 -9.23 19.27
C TRP A 689 27.54 -10.34 18.75
N ALA A 690 26.46 -10.64 19.47
CA ALA A 690 25.56 -11.75 19.17
C ALA A 690 24.50 -11.45 18.09
N LEU A 691 24.29 -10.18 17.74
CA LEU A 691 23.19 -9.75 16.88
C LEU A 691 23.62 -9.70 15.40
N PRO A 692 22.84 -10.27 14.46
CA PRO A 692 23.14 -10.18 13.03
C PRO A 692 23.34 -8.74 12.55
N THR A 693 24.43 -8.50 11.82
CA THR A 693 24.76 -7.18 11.25
C THR A 693 24.00 -6.95 9.93
N TYR A 694 23.99 -5.72 9.41
CA TYR A 694 23.42 -5.45 8.09
C TYR A 694 24.12 -6.24 6.96
N LYS A 695 25.42 -6.53 7.10
CA LYS A 695 26.14 -7.41 6.17
C LYS A 695 25.52 -8.81 6.14
N ASP A 696 25.14 -9.33 7.31
CA ASP A 696 24.50 -10.65 7.40
C ASP A 696 23.11 -10.61 6.78
N LEU A 697 22.29 -9.63 7.17
CA LEU A 697 20.89 -9.52 6.76
C LEU A 697 20.72 -9.23 5.26
N LEU A 698 21.59 -8.42 4.67
CA LEU A 698 21.49 -7.96 3.28
C LEU A 698 22.25 -8.81 2.26
N PHE A 699 23.21 -9.65 2.68
CA PHE A 699 24.05 -10.38 1.72
C PHE A 699 24.12 -11.90 1.92
N LYS A 700 23.66 -12.45 3.05
CA LYS A 700 23.65 -13.91 3.32
C LYS A 700 22.33 -14.60 2.96
N LEU A 701 21.78 -14.31 1.78
CA LEU A 701 20.61 -14.99 1.22
C LEU A 701 20.92 -16.10 0.23
#